data_AF-A0A517QQT5-F1
#
_entry.id   AF-A0A517QQT5-F1
#
_cell.length_a   1.000
_cell.length_b   1.000
_cell.length_c   1.000
_cell.angle_alpha   90.00
_cell.angle_beta   90.00
_cell.angle_gamma   90.00
#
_symmetry.space_group_name_H-M   'P 1'
#
loop_
_entity.id
_entity.type
_entity.pdbx_description
1 polymer ?
#
loop_
_entity_poly.entity_id
_entity_poly.type
_entity_poly.pdbx_seq_one_letter_code
_entity_poly.pdbx_strand_id
1 'polypeptide(L)'
;MIPHYDLPGRIIGFTFIGRDVNPHAGDIIYKRANIGQTNQRPKESGIAMLPAVQAGLHRPFGSTIFIFTDIVLAMWFHARWFRESYRPLPVVAVREKSNLKSLHLPTSLEDRRLIFCGPLQVTLPLARRHNGSVSEYTIPEADIATRITRRPPTDFLHLYEENARPWDAALDRLLPSLSAEEGRLLLERLEMPPTEYRQILAMSKQQDRIEALAPLRVGAKKVIIGGDTVIERPDGWFVESSEERICNYPMRIDVVRTTDFGDTQYEITVQCSDRPVTLRVNQREIHNGNLFAAVNRRLLQQQGEPLNYQQRKWARQSLFIAQELSEPETIRDAGRIGWTNDGLRFQFPNFALFHNGEIDRAPMAIELDDGPLPARDLSPPRTDPLCVEQLSDESSENGIVWGLAACVIQHLTRRHCHSQHAIGVVLDGAYAHETGASAAIALGCGSVNLAARRSLSIQDYISRQCSFHDFPVLIRLGHNSRMRMQASWLDTPNFKHAIMPLNPFAAISVASRPGFVRVCCDGHPQSLGATAPAARWIIPNYLSDLLKRRFFYAPDRNNQLLVTILDDMAEWFGREGGSPSVVRSARNLLHFDSEDIPRAFVETVVRLHDEGLIACVRAGAEGTVSGKTPVAVVVQNVSENEVGRISLRPTLINDALQRRGAPAVPLNQIRDSLDLQGSLLARQGEGQGEQWLIDQGWWDNVVESIRNARTELVVS
;
A
#
# COMPACT_ATOMS: atom_id res chain seq x y z
N MET A 1 -30.03 -13.04 -4.23
CA MET A 1 -29.60 -11.68 -3.87
C MET A 1 -28.29 -11.41 -4.57
N ILE A 2 -28.11 -10.22 -5.16
CA ILE A 2 -26.93 -9.88 -5.96
C ILE A 2 -26.35 -8.56 -5.42
N PRO A 3 -25.09 -8.53 -4.96
CA PRO A 3 -24.47 -7.30 -4.50
C PRO A 3 -24.16 -6.37 -5.68
N HIS A 4 -24.28 -5.07 -5.43
CA HIS A 4 -23.87 -3.99 -6.33
C HIS A 4 -22.67 -3.24 -5.76
N TYR A 5 -21.70 -2.91 -6.60
CA TYR A 5 -20.46 -2.26 -6.22
C TYR A 5 -20.28 -0.95 -6.97
N ASP A 6 -19.86 0.09 -6.27
CA ASP A 6 -19.47 1.37 -6.85
C ASP A 6 -17.95 1.60 -6.80
N LEU A 7 -17.27 1.00 -5.81
CA LEU A 7 -15.82 0.94 -5.70
C LEU A 7 -15.36 -0.52 -5.50
N PRO A 8 -14.10 -0.86 -5.82
CA PRO A 8 -13.54 -2.17 -5.52
C PRO A 8 -13.79 -2.59 -4.06
N GLY A 9 -14.47 -3.71 -3.85
CA GLY A 9 -14.81 -4.24 -2.53
C GLY A 9 -15.94 -3.53 -1.77
N ARG A 10 -16.41 -2.35 -2.21
CA ARG A 10 -17.50 -1.61 -1.54
C ARG A 10 -18.87 -1.98 -2.11
N ILE A 11 -19.73 -2.57 -1.28
CA ILE A 11 -21.12 -2.85 -1.65
C ILE A 11 -21.97 -1.61 -1.36
N ILE A 12 -22.60 -1.05 -2.40
CA ILE A 12 -23.51 0.10 -2.29
C ILE A 12 -24.98 -0.33 -2.19
N GLY A 13 -25.30 -1.53 -2.63
CA GLY A 13 -26.66 -2.06 -2.58
C GLY A 13 -26.77 -3.51 -2.99
N PHE A 14 -28.01 -3.98 -3.01
CA PHE A 14 -28.36 -5.35 -3.34
C PHE A 14 -29.59 -5.35 -4.25
N THR A 15 -29.55 -6.17 -5.30
CA THR A 15 -30.75 -6.55 -6.04
C THR A 15 -31.27 -7.88 -5.53
N PHE A 16 -32.54 -7.88 -5.14
CA PHE A 16 -33.34 -9.05 -4.78
C PHE A 16 -34.18 -9.42 -6.00
N ILE A 17 -34.19 -10.69 -6.35
CA ILE A 17 -34.99 -11.25 -7.44
C ILE A 17 -35.94 -12.26 -6.81
N GLY A 18 -37.24 -12.05 -6.98
CA GLY A 18 -38.32 -12.93 -6.53
C GLY A 18 -38.39 -14.24 -7.32
N ARG A 19 -39.26 -15.16 -6.89
CA ARG A 19 -39.35 -16.51 -7.47
C ARG A 19 -39.83 -16.52 -8.92
N ASP A 20 -40.77 -15.64 -9.25
CA ASP A 20 -41.40 -15.62 -10.58
C ASP A 20 -40.62 -14.78 -11.59
N VAL A 21 -39.56 -14.09 -11.12
CA VAL A 21 -38.63 -13.29 -11.94
C VAL A 21 -39.37 -12.30 -12.84
N ASN A 22 -40.55 -11.83 -12.42
CA ASN A 22 -41.37 -10.96 -13.24
C ASN A 22 -40.99 -9.48 -13.01
N PRO A 23 -40.35 -8.79 -13.98
CA PRO A 23 -39.92 -7.41 -13.81
C PRO A 23 -41.08 -6.44 -13.56
N HIS A 24 -42.26 -6.76 -14.09
CA HIS A 24 -43.47 -5.94 -14.00
C HIS A 24 -44.27 -6.17 -12.71
N ALA A 25 -44.14 -7.34 -12.09
CA ALA A 25 -44.80 -7.66 -10.80
C ALA A 25 -44.05 -7.12 -9.57
N GLY A 26 -42.91 -6.45 -9.77
CA GLY A 26 -42.09 -5.93 -8.67
C GLY A 26 -41.16 -6.96 -8.03
N ASP A 27 -40.97 -8.13 -8.67
CA ASP A 27 -40.08 -9.18 -8.15
C ASP A 27 -38.61 -8.77 -8.11
N ILE A 28 -38.22 -7.73 -8.86
CA ILE A 28 -36.84 -7.26 -8.92
C ILE A 28 -36.72 -5.98 -8.10
N ILE A 29 -36.24 -6.08 -6.86
CA ILE A 29 -36.15 -4.97 -5.91
C ILE A 29 -34.69 -4.61 -5.67
N TYR A 30 -34.32 -3.33 -5.83
CA TYR A 30 -33.00 -2.84 -5.43
C TYR A 30 -33.12 -2.15 -4.07
N LYS A 31 -32.23 -2.49 -3.13
CA LYS A 31 -32.09 -1.79 -1.86
C LYS A 31 -30.64 -1.37 -1.65
N ARG A 32 -30.41 -0.10 -1.29
CA ARG A 32 -29.08 0.37 -0.91
C ARG A 32 -28.65 -0.24 0.42
N ALA A 33 -27.34 -0.44 0.58
CA ALA A 33 -26.75 -0.87 1.84
C ALA A 33 -26.71 0.27 2.87
N ASN A 34 -26.58 1.52 2.41
CA ASN A 34 -26.52 2.70 3.29
C ASN A 34 -27.93 3.22 3.62
N ILE A 35 -28.39 3.00 4.85
CA ILE A 35 -29.62 3.55 5.40
C ILE A 35 -29.35 5.00 5.84
N GLY A 36 -29.97 6.01 5.20
CA GLY A 36 -29.99 7.38 5.75
C GLY A 36 -29.72 8.57 4.80
N GLN A 37 -29.47 8.36 3.50
CA GLN A 37 -29.32 9.51 2.56
C GLN A 37 -30.66 10.00 2.01
N THR A 38 -30.81 11.33 1.96
CA THR A 38 -32.03 12.06 1.56
C THR A 38 -32.47 11.80 0.12
N ASN A 39 -33.79 11.87 -0.12
CA ASN A 39 -34.43 11.54 -1.40
C ASN A 39 -34.16 12.49 -2.59
N GLN A 40 -33.28 13.50 -2.44
CA GLN A 40 -33.13 14.59 -3.41
C GLN A 40 -32.03 14.40 -4.47
N ARG A 41 -31.26 13.30 -4.43
CA ARG A 41 -30.20 13.03 -5.43
C ARG A 41 -30.53 11.78 -6.26
N PRO A 42 -30.18 11.73 -7.57
CA PRO A 42 -30.15 10.46 -8.29
C PRO A 42 -29.26 9.49 -7.51
N LYS A 43 -29.79 8.29 -7.26
CA LYS A 43 -29.14 7.32 -6.36
C LYS A 43 -28.16 6.49 -7.18
N GLU A 44 -26.88 6.51 -6.81
CA GLU A 44 -25.88 5.58 -7.36
C GLU A 44 -26.33 4.13 -7.12
N SER A 45 -26.46 3.36 -8.19
CA SER A 45 -26.85 1.94 -8.14
C SER A 45 -25.65 0.99 -8.12
N GLY A 46 -24.48 1.43 -8.57
CA GLY A 46 -23.29 0.61 -8.78
C GLY A 46 -23.48 -0.37 -9.93
N ILE A 47 -22.63 -1.39 -9.96
CA ILE A 47 -22.75 -2.53 -10.87
C ILE A 47 -22.91 -3.84 -10.10
N ALA A 48 -23.82 -4.68 -10.56
CA ALA A 48 -23.92 -6.07 -10.13
C ALA A 48 -22.85 -6.92 -10.82
N MET A 49 -21.89 -7.42 -10.04
CA MET A 49 -20.83 -8.28 -10.57
C MET A 49 -20.43 -9.35 -9.54
N LEU A 50 -19.83 -10.43 -10.03
CA LEU A 50 -19.09 -11.36 -9.18
C LEU A 50 -17.66 -10.82 -9.01
N PRO A 51 -17.10 -10.74 -7.80
CA PRO A 51 -15.74 -10.20 -7.58
C PRO A 51 -14.67 -10.84 -8.45
N ALA A 52 -14.82 -12.12 -8.77
CA ALA A 52 -13.91 -12.86 -9.64
C ALA A 52 -13.88 -12.36 -11.11
N VAL A 53 -14.86 -11.56 -11.56
CA VAL A 53 -14.79 -10.86 -12.85
C VAL A 53 -13.65 -9.83 -12.87
N GLN A 54 -13.21 -9.35 -11.71
CA GLN A 54 -12.09 -8.42 -11.59
C GLN A 54 -10.72 -9.12 -11.68
N ALA A 55 -10.66 -10.46 -11.56
CA ALA A 55 -9.44 -11.23 -11.31
C ALA A 55 -8.57 -11.53 -12.56
N GLY A 56 -8.58 -10.65 -13.57
CA GLY A 56 -7.70 -10.74 -14.74
C GLY A 56 -8.41 -10.99 -16.08
N LEU A 57 -7.66 -11.46 -17.07
CA LEU A 57 -8.16 -11.70 -18.43
C LEU A 57 -8.99 -12.99 -18.51
N HIS A 58 -10.14 -12.92 -19.19
CA HIS A 58 -10.99 -14.09 -19.41
C HIS A 58 -10.53 -14.86 -20.65
N ARG A 59 -10.40 -16.18 -20.57
CA ARG A 59 -9.72 -17.00 -21.61
C ARG A 59 -10.25 -16.78 -23.05
N PRO A 60 -11.57 -16.89 -23.33
CA PRO A 60 -12.11 -16.64 -24.68
C PRO A 60 -12.33 -15.16 -25.03
N PHE A 61 -12.36 -14.23 -24.06
CA PHE A 61 -12.77 -12.84 -24.30
C PHE A 61 -11.68 -11.81 -23.96
N GLY A 62 -10.48 -12.25 -23.57
CA GLY A 62 -9.36 -11.38 -23.21
C GLY A 62 -9.75 -10.34 -22.14
N SER A 63 -9.66 -9.07 -22.53
CA SER A 63 -10.00 -7.91 -21.71
C SER A 63 -11.43 -7.38 -21.95
N THR A 64 -12.28 -8.09 -22.70
CA THR A 64 -13.66 -7.67 -22.96
C THR A 64 -14.57 -7.92 -21.75
N ILE A 65 -15.40 -6.94 -21.39
CA ILE A 65 -16.42 -7.01 -20.34
C ILE A 65 -17.77 -6.65 -20.94
N PHE A 66 -18.78 -7.50 -20.70
CA PHE A 66 -20.14 -7.29 -21.18
C PHE A 66 -21.02 -6.74 -20.05
N ILE A 67 -21.59 -5.55 -20.27
CA ILE A 67 -22.40 -4.82 -19.31
C ILE A 67 -23.86 -4.88 -19.72
N PHE A 68 -24.66 -5.68 -19.02
CA PHE A 68 -26.07 -5.86 -19.33
C PHE A 68 -26.97 -4.89 -18.55
N THR A 69 -27.91 -4.25 -19.24
CA THR A 69 -28.99 -3.50 -18.56
C THR A 69 -30.08 -4.41 -18.01
N ASP A 70 -30.15 -5.65 -18.51
CA ASP A 70 -31.02 -6.70 -18.00
C ASP A 70 -30.25 -7.61 -17.02
N ILE A 71 -30.47 -7.36 -15.72
CA ILE A 71 -29.83 -8.14 -14.66
C ILE A 71 -30.27 -9.61 -14.65
N VAL A 72 -31.49 -9.93 -15.09
CA VAL A 72 -31.99 -11.30 -15.12
C VAL A 72 -31.23 -12.08 -16.18
N LEU A 73 -31.11 -11.51 -17.38
CA LEU A 73 -30.36 -12.11 -18.48
C LEU A 73 -28.89 -12.37 -18.09
N ALA A 74 -28.23 -11.39 -17.48
CA ALA A 74 -26.86 -11.55 -16.98
C ALA A 74 -26.72 -12.70 -15.99
N MET A 75 -27.67 -12.84 -15.05
CA MET A 75 -27.67 -13.93 -14.07
C MET A 75 -27.98 -15.28 -14.71
N TRP A 76 -28.84 -15.34 -15.72
CA TRP A 76 -29.09 -16.56 -16.48
C TRP A 76 -27.85 -17.05 -17.21
N PHE A 77 -27.06 -16.14 -17.81
CA PHE A 77 -25.78 -16.51 -18.41
C PHE A 77 -24.81 -17.09 -17.39
N HIS A 78 -24.63 -16.44 -16.24
CA HIS A 78 -23.79 -16.99 -15.15
C HIS A 78 -24.30 -18.34 -14.66
N ALA A 79 -25.59 -18.47 -14.35
CA ALA A 79 -26.17 -19.70 -13.83
C ALA A 79 -26.05 -20.87 -14.82
N ARG A 80 -26.22 -20.63 -16.12
CA ARG A 80 -26.04 -21.65 -17.17
C ARG A 80 -24.58 -22.03 -17.34
N TRP A 81 -23.67 -21.05 -17.31
CA TRP A 81 -22.23 -21.24 -17.46
C TRP A 81 -21.62 -22.00 -16.28
N PHE A 82 -22.08 -21.75 -15.05
CA PHE A 82 -21.60 -22.45 -13.86
C PHE A 82 -21.89 -23.95 -13.83
N ARG A 83 -22.72 -24.45 -14.76
CA ARG A 83 -22.91 -25.90 -14.96
C ARG A 83 -21.71 -26.56 -15.65
N GLU A 84 -20.88 -25.78 -16.35
CA GLU A 84 -19.79 -26.26 -17.20
C GLU A 84 -18.42 -25.70 -16.79
N SER A 85 -18.38 -24.60 -16.03
CA SER A 85 -17.15 -23.92 -15.63
C SER A 85 -17.26 -23.34 -14.24
N TYR A 86 -16.19 -23.40 -13.44
CA TYR A 86 -16.14 -22.79 -12.11
C TYR A 86 -15.68 -21.31 -12.13
N ARG A 87 -15.25 -20.81 -13.29
CA ARG A 87 -14.84 -19.39 -13.46
C ARG A 87 -16.04 -18.58 -13.95
N PRO A 88 -16.29 -17.37 -13.43
CA PRO A 88 -17.39 -16.53 -13.92
C PRO A 88 -17.15 -16.07 -15.36
N LEU A 89 -18.24 -15.80 -16.09
CA LEU A 89 -18.16 -15.05 -17.36
C LEU A 89 -17.73 -13.60 -17.11
N PRO A 90 -17.17 -12.90 -18.10
CA PRO A 90 -16.86 -11.46 -18.00
C PRO A 90 -18.14 -10.62 -18.18
N VAL A 91 -19.17 -10.95 -17.42
CA VAL A 91 -20.53 -10.39 -17.52
C VAL A 91 -20.85 -9.68 -16.21
N VAL A 92 -21.23 -8.42 -16.33
CA VAL A 92 -21.73 -7.58 -15.23
C VAL A 92 -23.10 -7.01 -15.62
N ALA A 93 -23.85 -6.52 -14.63
CA ALA A 93 -25.15 -5.91 -14.86
C ALA A 93 -25.22 -4.52 -14.22
N VAL A 94 -25.90 -3.60 -14.90
CA VAL A 94 -26.21 -2.25 -14.42
C VAL A 94 -27.71 -2.14 -14.19
N ARG A 95 -28.12 -1.24 -13.30
CA ARG A 95 -29.53 -0.97 -13.06
C ARG A 95 -29.83 0.51 -13.23
N GLU A 96 -30.41 0.82 -14.38
CA GLU A 96 -30.88 2.16 -14.73
C GLU A 96 -32.38 2.31 -14.48
N LYS A 97 -32.76 3.30 -13.67
CA LYS A 97 -34.13 3.79 -13.50
C LYS A 97 -34.09 5.32 -13.38
N SER A 98 -35.23 5.99 -13.52
CA SER A 98 -35.30 7.46 -13.43
C SER A 98 -34.66 8.07 -12.18
N ASN A 99 -34.62 7.33 -11.06
CA ASN A 99 -34.00 7.75 -9.81
C ASN A 99 -32.75 6.94 -9.41
N LEU A 100 -32.29 6.01 -10.26
CA LEU A 100 -31.14 5.14 -10.01
C LEU A 100 -30.25 5.13 -11.24
N LYS A 101 -29.03 5.66 -11.12
CA LYS A 101 -28.05 5.69 -12.22
C LYS A 101 -26.77 4.98 -11.76
N SER A 102 -26.13 4.26 -12.66
CA SER A 102 -24.74 3.79 -12.51
C SER A 102 -23.81 4.90 -12.99
N LEU A 103 -23.29 5.73 -12.07
CA LEU A 103 -22.42 6.87 -12.43
C LEU A 103 -20.96 6.44 -12.58
N HIS A 104 -20.54 5.44 -11.80
CA HIS A 104 -19.17 4.95 -11.78
C HIS A 104 -19.09 3.44 -12.07
N LEU A 105 -18.08 3.05 -12.86
CA LEU A 105 -17.65 1.67 -12.96
C LEU A 105 -16.47 1.43 -12.00
N PRO A 106 -16.35 0.25 -11.39
CA PRO A 106 -15.14 -0.13 -10.68
C PRO A 106 -13.94 -0.09 -11.62
N THR A 107 -12.82 0.40 -11.11
CA THR A 107 -11.67 0.76 -11.97
C THR A 107 -10.84 -0.38 -12.47
N SER A 108 -11.04 -1.55 -11.89
CA SER A 108 -10.59 -2.80 -12.51
C SER A 108 -11.24 -3.05 -13.88
N LEU A 109 -12.26 -2.27 -14.27
CA LEU A 109 -12.92 -2.33 -15.57
C LEU A 109 -12.56 -1.16 -16.50
N GLU A 110 -11.88 -0.10 -16.05
CA GLU A 110 -11.63 1.09 -16.88
C GLU A 110 -10.69 0.80 -18.06
N ASP A 111 -9.66 -0.03 -17.85
CA ASP A 111 -8.71 -0.46 -18.91
C ASP A 111 -9.22 -1.66 -19.74
N ARG A 112 -10.50 -2.01 -19.60
CA ARG A 112 -11.12 -3.15 -20.28
C ARG A 112 -11.94 -2.68 -21.47
N ARG A 113 -12.09 -3.54 -22.47
CA ARG A 113 -13.01 -3.27 -23.59
C ARG A 113 -14.44 -3.46 -23.11
N LEU A 114 -15.19 -2.37 -22.94
CA LEU A 114 -16.56 -2.42 -22.43
C LEU A 114 -17.58 -2.55 -23.56
N ILE A 115 -18.48 -3.53 -23.46
CA ILE A 115 -19.58 -3.74 -24.41
C ILE A 115 -20.91 -3.69 -23.66
N PHE A 116 -21.67 -2.63 -23.89
CA PHE A 116 -22.98 -2.42 -23.27
C PHE A 116 -24.06 -3.16 -24.07
N CYS A 117 -24.80 -4.02 -23.38
CA CYS A 117 -25.75 -4.98 -23.94
C CYS A 117 -27.16 -4.68 -23.42
N GLY A 118 -28.06 -4.25 -24.32
CA GLY A 118 -29.42 -3.86 -23.96
C GLY A 118 -30.04 -2.88 -24.95
N PRO A 119 -31.21 -2.30 -24.64
CA PRO A 119 -31.85 -1.29 -25.48
C PRO A 119 -30.93 -0.09 -25.69
N LEU A 120 -30.73 0.32 -26.95
CA LEU A 120 -29.77 1.36 -27.32
C LEU A 120 -30.02 2.69 -26.59
N GLN A 121 -31.28 3.04 -26.33
CA GLN A 121 -31.65 4.27 -25.63
C GLN A 121 -31.19 4.30 -24.16
N VAL A 122 -30.88 3.14 -23.57
CA VAL A 122 -30.38 2.99 -22.20
C VAL A 122 -28.87 2.80 -22.18
N THR A 123 -28.34 2.01 -23.13
CA THR A 123 -26.91 1.67 -23.18
C THR A 123 -26.04 2.78 -23.76
N LEU A 124 -26.55 3.61 -24.68
CA LEU A 124 -25.76 4.70 -25.29
C LEU A 124 -25.23 5.73 -24.27
N PRO A 125 -26.03 6.28 -23.34
CA PRO A 125 -25.51 7.20 -22.33
C PRO A 125 -24.42 6.58 -21.44
N LEU A 126 -24.54 5.29 -21.13
CA LEU A 126 -23.55 4.56 -20.34
C LEU A 126 -22.27 4.31 -21.14
N ALA A 127 -22.40 3.89 -22.40
CA ALA A 127 -21.27 3.67 -23.28
C ALA A 127 -20.49 4.96 -23.53
N ARG A 128 -21.16 6.10 -23.73
CA ARG A 128 -20.50 7.40 -23.83
C ARG A 128 -19.68 7.72 -22.57
N ARG A 129 -20.32 7.65 -21.40
CA ARG A 129 -19.68 8.00 -20.11
C ARG A 129 -18.41 7.18 -19.84
N HIS A 130 -18.35 5.95 -20.35
CA HIS A 130 -17.24 5.03 -20.12
C HIS A 130 -16.44 4.72 -21.39
N ASN A 131 -16.57 5.53 -22.44
CA ASN A 131 -15.91 5.33 -23.74
C ASN A 131 -16.00 3.88 -24.27
N GLY A 132 -17.16 3.25 -24.09
CA GLY A 132 -17.43 1.87 -24.44
C GLY A 132 -18.08 1.70 -25.82
N SER A 133 -18.30 0.44 -26.18
CA SER A 133 -19.09 0.04 -27.34
C SER A 133 -20.49 -0.36 -26.93
N VAL A 134 -21.46 -0.23 -27.83
CA VAL A 134 -22.83 -0.74 -27.66
C VAL A 134 -23.06 -1.87 -28.66
N SER A 135 -23.64 -2.97 -28.19
CA SER A 135 -24.09 -4.04 -29.07
C SER A 135 -25.48 -3.75 -29.63
N GLU A 136 -25.61 -3.80 -30.96
CA GLU A 136 -26.90 -3.73 -31.64
C GLU A 136 -27.68 -5.06 -31.56
N TYR A 137 -27.02 -6.17 -31.20
CA TYR A 137 -27.67 -7.45 -30.98
C TYR A 137 -28.54 -7.40 -29.72
N THR A 138 -29.81 -7.81 -29.85
CA THR A 138 -30.75 -7.95 -28.74
C THR A 138 -31.46 -9.29 -28.82
N ILE A 139 -31.76 -9.87 -27.66
CA ILE A 139 -32.58 -11.08 -27.56
C ILE A 139 -33.99 -10.63 -27.19
N PRO A 140 -35.02 -10.88 -28.03
CA PRO A 140 -36.39 -10.59 -27.65
C PRO A 140 -36.74 -11.31 -26.35
N GLU A 141 -37.44 -10.64 -25.42
CA GLU A 141 -37.73 -11.18 -24.09
C GLU A 141 -38.45 -12.54 -24.16
N ALA A 142 -39.38 -12.70 -25.12
CA ALA A 142 -40.10 -13.94 -25.38
C ALA A 142 -39.20 -15.13 -25.78
N ASP A 143 -38.02 -14.85 -26.33
CA ASP A 143 -37.10 -15.87 -26.87
C ASP A 143 -36.00 -16.25 -25.86
N ILE A 144 -35.80 -15.48 -24.79
CA ILE A 144 -34.66 -15.64 -23.86
C ILE A 144 -34.59 -17.06 -23.32
N ALA A 145 -35.68 -17.58 -22.76
CA ALA A 145 -35.71 -18.90 -22.12
C ALA A 145 -35.40 -20.03 -23.13
N THR A 146 -35.97 -19.97 -24.34
CA THR A 146 -35.77 -20.99 -25.37
C THR A 146 -34.39 -20.93 -26.00
N ARG A 147 -33.81 -19.73 -26.15
CA ARG A 147 -32.49 -19.57 -26.76
C ARG A 147 -31.36 -19.96 -25.80
N ILE A 148 -31.43 -19.53 -24.53
CA ILE A 148 -30.38 -19.84 -23.52
C ILE A 148 -30.28 -21.34 -23.23
N THR A 149 -31.39 -22.08 -23.37
CA THR A 149 -31.36 -23.54 -23.19
C THR A 149 -30.69 -24.28 -24.35
N ARG A 150 -30.67 -23.69 -25.56
CA ARG A 150 -30.18 -24.33 -26.78
C ARG A 150 -28.73 -23.98 -27.16
N ARG A 151 -28.18 -22.88 -26.66
CA ARG A 151 -26.82 -22.43 -26.97
C ARG A 151 -26.05 -22.11 -25.69
N PRO A 152 -24.73 -22.39 -25.62
CA PRO A 152 -23.91 -22.00 -24.48
C PRO A 152 -23.84 -20.47 -24.38
N PRO A 153 -23.72 -19.91 -23.15
CA PRO A 153 -23.63 -18.46 -22.94
C PRO A 153 -22.51 -17.77 -23.73
N THR A 154 -21.38 -18.46 -23.95
CA THR A 154 -20.25 -17.94 -24.73
C THR A 154 -20.62 -17.58 -26.16
N ASP A 155 -21.50 -18.36 -26.81
CA ASP A 155 -21.93 -18.08 -28.18
C ASP A 155 -22.74 -16.78 -28.27
N PHE A 156 -23.57 -16.51 -27.25
CA PHE A 156 -24.28 -15.23 -27.18
C PHE A 156 -23.32 -14.07 -26.98
N LEU A 157 -22.33 -14.22 -26.11
CA LEU A 157 -21.35 -13.16 -25.88
C LEU A 157 -20.51 -12.86 -27.14
N HIS A 158 -20.18 -13.88 -27.94
CA HIS A 158 -19.58 -13.64 -29.26
C HIS A 158 -20.52 -12.87 -30.19
N LEU A 159 -21.81 -13.17 -30.23
CA LEU A 159 -22.78 -12.38 -31.00
C LEU A 159 -22.87 -10.93 -30.53
N TYR A 160 -22.85 -10.68 -29.21
CA TYR A 160 -22.79 -9.32 -28.66
C TYR A 160 -21.49 -8.61 -29.07
N GLU A 161 -20.35 -9.31 -29.07
CA GLU A 161 -19.05 -8.75 -29.44
C GLU A 161 -18.94 -8.44 -30.94
N GLU A 162 -19.43 -9.33 -31.81
CA GLU A 162 -19.47 -9.17 -33.27
C GLU A 162 -20.37 -8.01 -33.71
N ASN A 163 -21.43 -7.73 -32.95
CA ASN A 163 -22.38 -6.66 -33.22
C ASN A 163 -22.12 -5.39 -32.39
N ALA A 164 -20.98 -5.33 -31.68
CA ALA A 164 -20.59 -4.16 -30.91
C ALA A 164 -19.98 -3.08 -31.82
N ARG A 165 -20.43 -1.83 -31.61
CA ARG A 165 -19.91 -0.63 -32.27
C ARG A 165 -19.50 0.41 -31.23
N PRO A 166 -18.47 1.22 -31.48
CA PRO A 166 -18.24 2.45 -30.73
C PRO A 166 -19.54 3.26 -30.58
N TRP A 167 -19.74 3.88 -29.41
CA TRP A 167 -21.03 4.49 -29.05
C TRP A 167 -21.45 5.61 -30.02
N ASP A 168 -20.49 6.37 -30.55
CA ASP A 168 -20.68 7.42 -31.55
C ASP A 168 -21.19 6.86 -32.87
N ALA A 169 -20.59 5.76 -33.35
CA ALA A 169 -21.05 5.05 -34.54
C ALA A 169 -22.45 4.42 -34.35
N ALA A 170 -22.76 3.93 -33.16
CA ALA A 170 -24.09 3.42 -32.82
C ALA A 170 -25.15 4.54 -32.77
N LEU A 171 -24.79 5.72 -32.23
CA LEU A 171 -25.65 6.90 -32.21
C LEU A 171 -26.02 7.34 -33.63
N ASP A 172 -25.03 7.42 -34.53
CA ASP A 172 -25.21 7.80 -35.94
C ASP A 172 -26.21 6.91 -36.68
N ARG A 173 -26.26 5.61 -36.35
CA ARG A 173 -27.19 4.65 -36.95
C ARG A 173 -28.56 4.67 -36.32
N LEU A 174 -28.64 4.97 -35.02
CA LEU A 174 -29.90 5.02 -34.30
C LEU A 174 -30.69 6.29 -34.63
N LEU A 175 -30.04 7.45 -34.66
CA LEU A 175 -30.68 8.77 -34.84
C LEU A 175 -31.67 8.87 -36.03
N PRO A 176 -31.39 8.31 -37.23
CA PRO A 176 -32.32 8.33 -38.36
C PRO A 176 -33.64 7.58 -38.09
N SER A 177 -33.61 6.58 -37.21
CA SER A 177 -34.77 5.74 -36.90
C SER A 177 -35.68 6.32 -35.82
N LEU A 178 -35.19 7.31 -35.05
CA LEU A 178 -35.94 7.94 -33.97
C LEU A 178 -36.82 9.09 -34.47
N SER A 179 -37.97 9.30 -33.86
CA SER A 179 -38.74 10.54 -34.03
C SER A 179 -37.96 11.76 -33.51
N ALA A 180 -38.39 12.97 -33.88
CA ALA A 180 -37.72 14.18 -33.42
C ALA A 180 -37.73 14.32 -31.89
N GLU A 181 -38.83 13.98 -31.25
CA GLU A 181 -38.93 14.04 -29.78
C GLU A 181 -38.04 12.98 -29.11
N GLU A 182 -38.02 11.74 -29.63
CA GLU A 182 -37.13 10.69 -29.10
C GLU A 182 -35.65 11.01 -29.31
N GLY A 183 -35.30 11.57 -30.47
CA GLY A 183 -33.95 12.04 -30.78
C GLY A 183 -33.51 13.16 -29.84
N ARG A 184 -34.37 14.16 -29.61
CA ARG A 184 -34.12 15.23 -28.64
C ARG A 184 -33.90 14.69 -27.23
N LEU A 185 -34.83 13.84 -26.75
CA LEU A 185 -34.72 13.23 -25.42
C LEU A 185 -33.48 12.34 -25.27
N LEU A 186 -33.07 11.63 -26.33
CA LEU A 186 -31.83 10.85 -26.33
C LEU A 186 -30.61 11.76 -26.21
N LEU A 187 -30.52 12.81 -27.05
CA LEU A 187 -29.41 13.77 -27.02
C LEU A 187 -29.32 14.49 -25.67
N GLU A 188 -30.46 14.85 -25.07
CA GLU A 188 -30.51 15.42 -23.71
C GLU A 188 -29.98 14.45 -22.65
N ARG A 189 -30.33 13.16 -22.76
CA ARG A 189 -29.84 12.12 -21.84
C ARG A 189 -28.37 11.79 -21.99
N LEU A 190 -27.77 12.09 -23.13
CA LEU A 190 -26.33 11.92 -23.29
C LEU A 190 -25.56 12.90 -22.39
N GLU A 191 -26.13 14.03 -21.97
CA GLU A 191 -25.48 15.00 -21.05
C GLU A 191 -24.09 15.43 -21.60
N MET A 192 -23.99 15.70 -22.90
CA MET A 192 -22.71 15.99 -23.57
C MET A 192 -22.23 17.41 -23.28
N PRO A 193 -20.95 17.61 -22.93
CA PRO A 193 -20.37 18.94 -22.85
C PRO A 193 -20.33 19.60 -24.24
N PRO A 194 -20.36 20.94 -24.31
CA PRO A 194 -20.42 21.65 -25.60
C PRO A 194 -19.26 21.34 -26.55
N THR A 195 -18.08 21.02 -26.03
CA THR A 195 -16.89 20.64 -26.81
C THR A 195 -17.07 19.29 -27.48
N GLU A 196 -17.48 18.28 -26.73
CA GLU A 196 -17.78 16.93 -27.23
C GLU A 196 -18.96 16.96 -28.21
N TYR A 197 -20.01 17.73 -27.90
CA TYR A 197 -21.13 17.91 -28.82
C TYR A 197 -20.69 18.46 -30.18
N ARG A 198 -19.77 19.45 -30.20
CA ARG A 198 -19.19 19.97 -31.44
C ARG A 198 -18.33 18.93 -32.17
N GLN A 199 -17.57 18.11 -31.45
CA GLN A 199 -16.77 17.04 -32.06
C GLN A 199 -17.68 16.01 -32.73
N ILE A 200 -18.76 15.60 -32.08
CA ILE A 200 -19.75 14.68 -32.66
C ILE A 200 -20.41 15.31 -33.87
N LEU A 201 -20.83 16.58 -33.79
CA LEU A 201 -21.38 17.29 -34.94
C LEU A 201 -20.43 17.27 -36.13
N ALA A 202 -19.13 17.49 -35.90
CA ALA A 202 -18.13 17.50 -36.96
C ALA A 202 -17.85 16.10 -37.55
N MET A 203 -18.09 15.04 -36.79
CA MET A 203 -17.80 13.66 -37.19
C MET A 203 -19.04 12.88 -37.66
N SER A 204 -20.24 13.32 -37.28
CA SER A 204 -21.49 12.61 -37.51
C SER A 204 -22.01 12.80 -38.94
N LYS A 205 -22.49 11.71 -39.53
CA LYS A 205 -23.22 11.78 -40.82
C LYS A 205 -24.61 12.41 -40.70
N GLN A 206 -25.06 12.71 -39.48
CA GLN A 206 -26.38 13.24 -39.15
C GLN A 206 -26.31 14.68 -38.61
N GLN A 207 -25.26 15.45 -38.94
CA GLN A 207 -25.02 16.80 -38.44
C GLN A 207 -26.28 17.69 -38.45
N ASP A 208 -26.92 17.86 -39.61
CA ASP A 208 -28.13 18.70 -39.76
C ASP A 208 -29.27 18.27 -38.82
N ARG A 209 -29.44 16.96 -38.64
CA ARG A 209 -30.46 16.40 -37.75
C ARG A 209 -30.10 16.66 -36.29
N ILE A 210 -28.84 16.45 -35.89
CA ILE A 210 -28.38 16.69 -34.52
C ILE A 210 -28.53 18.18 -34.16
N GLU A 211 -28.16 19.09 -35.06
CA GLU A 211 -28.33 20.54 -34.89
C GLU A 211 -29.80 20.95 -34.76
N ALA A 212 -30.69 20.37 -35.57
CA ALA A 212 -32.12 20.64 -35.50
C ALA A 212 -32.78 20.12 -34.20
N LEU A 213 -32.30 18.99 -33.68
CA LEU A 213 -32.86 18.35 -32.49
C LEU A 213 -32.39 18.97 -31.18
N ALA A 214 -31.18 19.53 -31.15
CA ALA A 214 -30.58 20.08 -29.94
C ALA A 214 -29.74 21.33 -30.28
N PRO A 215 -30.35 22.44 -30.73
CA PRO A 215 -29.59 23.64 -31.07
C PRO A 215 -28.69 24.01 -29.90
N LEU A 216 -27.39 24.14 -30.17
CA LEU A 216 -26.31 24.33 -29.20
C LEU A 216 -26.69 25.42 -28.18
N ARG A 217 -27.31 25.00 -27.07
CA ARG A 217 -27.49 25.86 -25.91
C ARG A 217 -26.15 25.91 -25.23
N VAL A 218 -25.25 26.76 -25.74
CA VAL A 218 -24.06 27.21 -25.01
C VAL A 218 -24.54 28.11 -23.87
N GLY A 219 -25.32 27.55 -22.96
CA GLY A 219 -25.60 28.19 -21.69
C GLY A 219 -24.33 28.08 -20.86
N ALA A 220 -23.92 29.17 -20.21
CA ALA A 220 -23.01 29.07 -19.07
C ALA A 220 -23.50 27.94 -18.16
N LYS A 221 -22.61 27.04 -17.74
CA LYS A 221 -22.97 25.95 -16.83
C LYS A 221 -23.72 26.55 -15.63
N LYS A 222 -24.89 26.00 -15.36
CA LYS A 222 -25.76 26.46 -14.28
C LYS A 222 -25.91 25.33 -13.27
N VAL A 223 -25.81 25.66 -11.99
CA VAL A 223 -25.95 24.68 -10.90
C VAL A 223 -27.15 25.09 -10.06
N ILE A 224 -28.13 24.19 -9.92
CA ILE A 224 -29.34 24.48 -9.16
C ILE A 224 -29.20 23.93 -7.74
N ILE A 225 -29.32 24.80 -6.74
CA ILE A 225 -29.19 24.42 -5.33
C ILE A 225 -30.28 25.06 -4.49
N GLY A 226 -31.14 24.24 -3.88
CA GLY A 226 -32.24 24.74 -3.05
C GLY A 226 -33.24 25.64 -3.79
N GLY A 227 -33.31 25.52 -5.13
CA GLY A 227 -34.14 26.37 -5.99
C GLY A 227 -33.42 27.58 -6.58
N ASP A 228 -32.25 27.94 -6.04
CA ASP A 228 -31.42 29.01 -6.59
C ASP A 228 -30.55 28.48 -7.73
N THR A 229 -30.43 29.26 -8.80
CA THR A 229 -29.58 28.92 -9.96
C THR A 229 -28.27 29.68 -9.85
N VAL A 230 -27.17 28.96 -9.67
CA VAL A 230 -25.81 29.50 -9.58
C VAL A 230 -25.16 29.51 -10.96
N ILE A 231 -24.55 30.63 -11.31
CA ILE A 231 -23.84 30.84 -12.57
C ILE A 231 -22.41 31.35 -12.31
N GLU A 232 -21.50 30.99 -13.21
CA GLU A 232 -20.13 31.50 -13.23
C GLU A 232 -20.02 32.76 -14.10
N ARG A 233 -19.33 33.79 -13.58
CA ARG A 233 -18.95 35.02 -14.27
C ARG A 233 -17.46 35.31 -14.08
N PRO A 234 -16.83 36.18 -14.89
CA PRO A 234 -15.42 36.52 -14.74
C PRO A 234 -15.05 37.07 -13.36
N ASP A 235 -16.00 37.74 -12.68
CA ASP A 235 -15.84 38.39 -11.38
C ASP A 235 -16.39 37.55 -10.21
N GLY A 236 -16.68 36.27 -10.44
CA GLY A 236 -17.05 35.33 -9.39
C GLY A 236 -18.25 34.44 -9.69
N TRP A 237 -18.86 33.93 -8.62
CA TRP A 237 -20.08 33.14 -8.70
C TRP A 237 -21.27 33.94 -8.21
N PHE A 238 -22.40 33.79 -8.90
CA PHE A 238 -23.60 34.59 -8.66
C PHE A 238 -24.85 33.72 -8.66
N VAL A 239 -25.87 34.15 -7.93
CA VAL A 239 -27.24 33.63 -8.06
C VAL A 239 -27.94 34.39 -9.19
N GLU A 240 -28.39 33.67 -10.22
CA GLU A 240 -28.95 34.26 -11.44
C GLU A 240 -30.22 35.08 -11.18
N SER A 241 -31.08 34.67 -10.24
CA SER A 241 -32.36 35.35 -9.98
C SER A 241 -32.22 36.63 -9.16
N SER A 242 -31.27 36.68 -8.22
CA SER A 242 -31.12 37.77 -7.26
C SER A 242 -29.88 38.64 -7.51
N GLU A 243 -29.01 38.25 -8.44
CA GLU A 243 -27.70 38.85 -8.66
C GLU A 243 -26.80 38.83 -7.39
N GLU A 244 -27.14 37.97 -6.41
CA GLU A 244 -26.38 37.81 -5.17
C GLU A 244 -25.00 37.20 -5.47
N ARG A 245 -23.93 37.93 -5.14
CA ARG A 245 -22.56 37.43 -5.29
C ARG A 245 -22.21 36.43 -4.18
N ILE A 246 -21.85 35.22 -4.59
CA ILE A 246 -21.46 34.10 -3.72
C ILE A 246 -19.98 34.22 -3.31
N CYS A 247 -19.10 34.45 -4.29
CA CYS A 247 -17.67 34.71 -4.09
C CYS A 247 -17.12 35.65 -5.17
N ASN A 248 -16.00 36.32 -4.90
CA ASN A 248 -15.38 37.31 -5.81
C ASN A 248 -14.43 36.74 -6.87
N TYR A 249 -14.12 35.45 -6.83
CA TYR A 249 -13.35 34.78 -7.88
C TYR A 249 -14.03 33.46 -8.23
N PRO A 250 -14.14 33.10 -9.52
CA PRO A 250 -14.57 31.78 -9.91
C PRO A 250 -13.44 30.79 -9.60
N MET A 251 -13.82 29.62 -9.10
CA MET A 251 -12.86 28.54 -8.79
C MET A 251 -13.21 27.33 -9.62
N ARG A 252 -12.24 26.82 -10.36
CA ARG A 252 -12.42 25.60 -11.15
C ARG A 252 -11.62 24.50 -10.52
N ILE A 253 -12.25 23.34 -10.35
CA ILE A 253 -11.54 22.12 -9.98
C ILE A 253 -11.05 21.55 -11.30
N ASP A 254 -9.74 21.61 -11.51
CA ASP A 254 -9.11 21.09 -12.72
C ASP A 254 -8.86 19.59 -12.58
N VAL A 255 -8.43 19.16 -11.39
CA VAL A 255 -8.11 17.76 -11.11
C VAL A 255 -8.69 17.32 -9.76
N VAL A 256 -9.33 16.16 -9.74
CA VAL A 256 -9.68 15.42 -8.53
C VAL A 256 -8.75 14.22 -8.43
N ARG A 257 -7.76 14.30 -7.53
CA ARG A 257 -6.84 13.20 -7.25
C ARG A 257 -7.42 12.33 -6.16
N THR A 258 -7.73 11.09 -6.47
CA THR A 258 -8.19 10.11 -5.49
C THR A 258 -7.10 9.11 -5.22
N THR A 259 -6.85 8.83 -3.95
CA THR A 259 -5.91 7.80 -3.55
C THR A 259 -6.59 6.45 -3.34
N ASP A 260 -5.81 5.39 -3.42
CA ASP A 260 -6.22 4.02 -3.07
C ASP A 260 -6.82 3.88 -1.64
N PHE A 261 -6.56 4.84 -0.74
CA PHE A 261 -7.13 4.88 0.61
C PHE A 261 -8.40 5.72 0.75
N GLY A 262 -8.88 6.30 -0.36
CA GLY A 262 -10.02 7.19 -0.39
C GLY A 262 -9.71 8.61 0.07
N ASP A 263 -8.46 8.94 0.41
CA ASP A 263 -8.06 10.34 0.56
C ASP A 263 -8.16 11.02 -0.81
N THR A 264 -8.84 12.17 -0.86
CA THR A 264 -9.06 12.94 -2.08
C THR A 264 -8.34 14.28 -1.97
N GLN A 265 -7.65 14.70 -3.02
CA GLN A 265 -7.08 16.03 -3.18
C GLN A 265 -7.68 16.72 -4.39
N TYR A 266 -7.81 18.03 -4.31
CA TYR A 266 -8.38 18.86 -5.36
C TYR A 266 -7.30 19.83 -5.84
N GLU A 267 -7.01 19.82 -7.13
CA GLU A 267 -6.25 20.87 -7.81
C GLU A 267 -7.25 21.91 -8.33
N ILE A 268 -7.16 23.11 -7.80
CA ILE A 268 -8.15 24.17 -7.97
C ILE A 268 -7.47 25.40 -8.55
N THR A 269 -7.91 25.82 -9.74
CA THR A 269 -7.53 27.12 -10.29
C THR A 269 -8.53 28.18 -9.88
N VAL A 270 -8.03 29.19 -9.16
CA VAL A 270 -8.78 30.39 -8.80
C VAL A 270 -8.44 31.49 -9.79
N GLN A 271 -9.43 32.03 -10.50
CA GLN A 271 -9.20 33.15 -11.44
C GLN A 271 -9.18 34.46 -10.66
N CYS A 272 -8.02 34.83 -10.12
CA CYS A 272 -7.82 36.16 -9.55
C CYS A 272 -7.69 37.21 -10.66
N SER A 273 -8.05 38.46 -10.37
CA SER A 273 -8.19 39.57 -11.35
C SER A 273 -7.06 39.68 -12.38
N ASP A 274 -5.82 39.38 -11.97
CA ASP A 274 -4.63 39.63 -12.78
C ASP A 274 -3.89 38.35 -13.20
N ARG A 275 -4.21 37.20 -12.56
CA ARG A 275 -3.61 35.90 -12.85
C ARG A 275 -4.41 34.73 -12.26
N PRO A 276 -4.53 33.60 -12.97
CA PRO A 276 -4.98 32.36 -12.35
C PRO A 276 -3.96 31.86 -11.32
N VAL A 277 -4.45 31.36 -10.18
CA VAL A 277 -3.63 30.74 -9.14
C VAL A 277 -4.10 29.30 -8.94
N THR A 278 -3.21 28.34 -9.17
CA THR A 278 -3.48 26.91 -8.96
C THR A 278 -3.08 26.50 -7.56
N LEU A 279 -4.02 25.91 -6.83
CA LEU A 279 -3.88 25.52 -5.43
C LEU A 279 -4.18 24.04 -5.28
N ARG A 280 -3.48 23.37 -4.37
CA ARG A 280 -3.81 22.01 -3.93
C ARG A 280 -4.46 22.03 -2.57
N VAL A 281 -5.60 21.35 -2.46
CA VAL A 281 -6.38 21.31 -1.23
C VAL A 281 -6.82 19.88 -0.92
N ASN A 282 -6.52 19.42 0.30
CA ASN A 282 -6.94 18.11 0.79
C ASN A 282 -8.44 18.09 1.14
N GLN A 283 -9.12 16.98 0.89
CA GLN A 283 -10.52 16.79 1.28
C GLN A 283 -10.76 16.98 2.78
N ARG A 284 -9.78 16.62 3.62
CA ARG A 284 -9.85 16.83 5.08
C ARG A 284 -9.90 18.31 5.44
N GLU A 285 -9.15 19.16 4.74
CA GLU A 285 -9.20 20.62 4.94
C GLU A 285 -10.59 21.17 4.55
N ILE A 286 -11.14 20.68 3.45
CA ILE A 286 -12.49 21.04 2.99
C ILE A 286 -13.55 20.53 3.96
N HIS A 287 -13.38 19.35 4.56
CA HIS A 287 -14.33 18.82 5.53
C HIS A 287 -14.32 19.62 6.84
N ASN A 288 -13.13 20.02 7.31
CA ASN A 288 -12.97 20.78 8.55
C ASN A 288 -13.40 22.25 8.44
N GLY A 289 -13.29 22.85 7.25
CA GLY A 289 -13.58 24.28 7.03
C GLY A 289 -14.73 24.54 6.06
N ASN A 290 -14.68 23.91 4.87
CA ASN A 290 -15.33 24.15 3.57
C ASN A 290 -14.32 24.57 2.48
N LEU A 291 -14.71 24.52 1.20
CA LEU A 291 -13.81 24.81 0.08
C LEU A 291 -13.30 26.24 0.14
N PHE A 292 -14.19 27.23 0.32
CA PHE A 292 -13.80 28.63 0.39
C PHE A 292 -12.79 28.90 1.51
N ALA A 293 -13.00 28.31 2.70
CA ALA A 293 -12.10 28.50 3.84
C ALA A 293 -10.70 27.89 3.58
N ALA A 294 -10.66 26.71 2.95
CA ALA A 294 -9.40 26.05 2.61
C ALA A 294 -8.65 26.80 1.50
N VAL A 295 -9.33 27.19 0.42
CA VAL A 295 -8.78 28.02 -0.67
C VAL A 295 -8.28 29.36 -0.15
N ASN A 296 -9.07 30.07 0.67
CA ASN A 296 -8.66 31.35 1.24
C ASN A 296 -7.39 31.23 2.07
N ARG A 297 -7.26 30.18 2.89
CA ARG A 297 -6.05 29.92 3.68
C ARG A 297 -4.83 29.74 2.79
N ARG A 298 -4.96 28.98 1.68
CA ARG A 298 -3.86 28.73 0.73
C ARG A 298 -3.51 29.99 -0.08
N LEU A 299 -4.49 30.79 -0.50
CA LEU A 299 -4.26 32.08 -1.15
C LEU A 299 -3.47 33.02 -0.24
N LEU A 300 -3.86 33.15 1.03
CA LEU A 300 -3.16 33.99 2.01
C LEU A 300 -1.71 33.53 2.24
N GLN A 301 -1.44 32.22 2.25
CA GLN A 301 -0.08 31.67 2.35
C GLN A 301 0.79 32.03 1.14
N GLN A 302 0.20 32.15 -0.05
CA GLN A 302 0.90 32.54 -1.28
C GLN A 302 0.91 34.06 -1.54
N GLN A 303 0.55 34.88 -0.52
CA GLN A 303 0.43 36.34 -0.62
C GLN A 303 -0.58 36.81 -1.69
N GLY A 304 -1.63 36.02 -1.93
CA GLY A 304 -2.75 36.39 -2.81
C GLY A 304 -3.79 37.28 -2.11
N GLU A 305 -4.69 37.86 -2.91
CA GLU A 305 -5.86 38.58 -2.40
C GLU A 305 -6.80 37.63 -1.65
N PRO A 306 -7.45 38.08 -0.55
CA PRO A 306 -8.37 37.25 0.19
C PRO A 306 -9.61 36.92 -0.64
N LEU A 307 -10.13 35.71 -0.47
CA LEU A 307 -11.40 35.29 -1.04
C LEU A 307 -12.53 35.93 -0.22
N ASN A 308 -13.33 36.78 -0.85
CA ASN A 308 -14.54 37.35 -0.28
C ASN A 308 -15.73 36.47 -0.66
N TYR A 309 -16.32 35.78 0.31
CA TYR A 309 -17.40 34.83 0.08
C TYR A 309 -18.50 34.88 1.15
N GLN A 310 -19.70 34.45 0.79
CA GLN A 310 -20.85 34.39 1.71
C GLN A 310 -20.84 33.11 2.56
N GLN A 311 -20.33 33.22 3.79
CA GLN A 311 -20.07 32.07 4.65
C GLN A 311 -21.34 31.31 5.13
N ARG A 312 -22.48 31.99 5.35
CA ARG A 312 -23.63 31.36 6.00
C ARG A 312 -24.44 30.44 5.08
N LYS A 313 -24.67 30.84 3.83
CA LYS A 313 -25.56 30.15 2.88
C LYS A 313 -24.79 29.13 2.03
N TRP A 314 -23.69 29.56 1.41
CA TRP A 314 -23.05 28.82 0.33
C TRP A 314 -21.83 28.00 0.73
N ALA A 315 -21.21 28.31 1.87
CA ALA A 315 -19.96 27.68 2.28
C ALA A 315 -20.04 26.14 2.29
N ARG A 316 -21.10 25.55 2.84
CA ARG A 316 -21.26 24.08 2.90
C ARG A 316 -21.45 23.43 1.52
N GLN A 317 -21.88 24.20 0.53
CA GLN A 317 -22.17 23.74 -0.83
C GLN A 317 -21.08 24.13 -1.83
N SER A 318 -20.08 24.90 -1.40
CA SER A 318 -18.99 25.42 -2.23
C SER A 318 -18.25 24.35 -3.04
N LEU A 319 -17.94 23.19 -2.44
CA LEU A 319 -17.33 22.08 -3.16
C LEU A 319 -18.24 21.53 -4.27
N PHE A 320 -19.53 21.36 -3.97
CA PHE A 320 -20.49 20.86 -4.95
C PHE A 320 -20.67 21.84 -6.12
N ILE A 321 -20.80 23.14 -5.82
CA ILE A 321 -20.86 24.19 -6.85
C ILE A 321 -19.62 24.11 -7.76
N ALA A 322 -18.43 24.03 -7.16
CA ALA A 322 -17.18 23.94 -7.90
C ALA A 322 -17.15 22.72 -8.83
N GLN A 323 -17.55 21.55 -8.32
CA GLN A 323 -17.55 20.29 -9.08
C GLN A 323 -18.52 20.33 -10.26
N GLU A 324 -19.72 20.86 -10.07
CA GLU A 324 -20.75 20.93 -11.12
C GLU A 324 -20.47 22.02 -12.16
N LEU A 325 -19.83 23.13 -11.75
CA LEU A 325 -19.37 24.17 -12.68
C LEU A 325 -18.10 23.75 -13.45
N SER A 326 -17.33 22.79 -12.92
CA SER A 326 -16.10 22.30 -13.54
C SER A 326 -16.33 20.99 -14.31
N GLU A 327 -15.30 20.55 -15.04
CA GLU A 327 -15.21 19.20 -15.62
C GLU A 327 -13.85 18.64 -15.18
N PRO A 328 -13.69 18.31 -13.88
CA PRO A 328 -12.39 17.94 -13.37
C PRO A 328 -11.91 16.62 -13.98
N GLU A 329 -10.64 16.56 -14.35
CA GLU A 329 -9.97 15.30 -14.63
C GLU A 329 -9.86 14.51 -13.33
N THR A 330 -10.35 13.27 -13.31
CA THR A 330 -10.20 12.41 -12.13
C THR A 330 -8.95 11.57 -12.30
N ILE A 331 -7.91 11.86 -11.53
CA ILE A 331 -6.67 11.11 -11.52
C ILE A 331 -6.65 10.19 -10.31
N ARG A 332 -6.21 8.94 -10.51
CA ARG A 332 -6.00 7.98 -9.43
C ARG A 332 -4.53 7.89 -9.11
N ASP A 333 -4.17 8.51 -8.00
CA ASP A 333 -2.82 8.44 -7.47
C ASP A 333 -2.70 7.27 -6.49
N ALA A 334 -1.56 6.60 -6.45
CA ALA A 334 -1.30 5.69 -5.34
C ALA A 334 -1.16 6.50 -4.04
N GLY A 335 -1.96 6.17 -3.03
CA GLY A 335 -1.94 6.85 -1.73
C GLY A 335 -0.76 6.48 -0.83
N ARG A 336 0.17 5.66 -1.33
CA ARG A 336 1.30 5.10 -0.59
C ARG A 336 2.48 4.81 -1.48
N ILE A 337 3.65 4.77 -0.84
CA ILE A 337 4.90 4.28 -1.43
C ILE A 337 4.99 2.77 -1.15
N GLY A 338 5.14 1.96 -2.19
CA GLY A 338 5.14 0.50 -2.09
C GLY A 338 4.04 -0.14 -2.94
N TRP A 339 3.60 -1.34 -2.59
CA TRP A 339 2.63 -2.07 -3.41
C TRP A 339 1.28 -1.36 -3.46
N THR A 340 0.67 -1.23 -4.64
CA THR A 340 -0.73 -0.83 -4.72
C THR A 340 -1.66 -1.90 -4.15
N ASN A 341 -2.92 -1.52 -3.91
CA ASN A 341 -3.90 -2.42 -3.30
C ASN A 341 -4.19 -3.67 -4.15
N ASP A 342 -4.04 -3.57 -5.47
CA ASP A 342 -4.14 -4.70 -6.40
C ASP A 342 -2.87 -5.56 -6.48
N GLY A 343 -1.75 -5.09 -5.89
CA GLY A 343 -0.45 -5.74 -5.96
C GLY A 343 0.17 -5.80 -7.37
N LEU A 344 -0.35 -5.02 -8.33
CA LEU A 344 0.11 -5.06 -9.72
C LEU A 344 1.28 -4.12 -10.01
N ARG A 345 1.51 -3.12 -9.15
CA ARG A 345 2.62 -2.19 -9.26
C ARG A 345 3.22 -1.86 -7.91
N PHE A 346 4.52 -1.58 -7.90
CA PHE A 346 5.24 -1.01 -6.78
C PHE A 346 5.51 0.47 -7.03
N GLN A 347 4.98 1.33 -6.18
CA GLN A 347 5.07 2.77 -6.30
C GLN A 347 6.32 3.31 -5.59
N PHE A 348 7.15 4.06 -6.32
CA PHE A 348 8.16 4.96 -5.77
C PHE A 348 7.66 6.42 -5.87
N PRO A 349 8.27 7.38 -5.16
CA PRO A 349 7.90 8.80 -5.30
C PRO A 349 8.01 9.34 -6.73
N ASN A 350 9.06 8.95 -7.46
CA ASN A 350 9.39 9.54 -8.75
C ASN A 350 9.11 8.61 -9.96
N PHE A 351 8.71 7.36 -9.72
CA PHE A 351 8.44 6.36 -10.75
C PHE A 351 7.64 5.19 -10.16
N ALA A 352 7.15 4.27 -11.00
CA ALA A 352 6.55 3.01 -10.57
C ALA A 352 7.13 1.83 -11.35
N LEU A 353 7.09 0.64 -10.74
CA LEU A 353 7.42 -0.63 -11.39
C LEU A 353 6.16 -1.47 -11.53
N PHE A 354 5.82 -1.87 -12.75
CA PHE A 354 4.72 -2.81 -12.99
C PHE A 354 5.15 -4.26 -12.72
N HIS A 355 4.17 -5.15 -12.56
CA HIS A 355 4.40 -6.57 -12.28
C HIS A 355 5.23 -7.31 -13.36
N ASN A 356 5.40 -6.72 -14.55
CA ASN A 356 6.23 -7.24 -15.64
C ASN A 356 7.66 -6.63 -15.64
N GLY A 357 7.95 -5.73 -14.70
CA GLY A 357 9.22 -5.00 -14.57
C GLY A 357 9.33 -3.74 -15.44
N GLU A 358 8.27 -3.34 -16.16
CA GLU A 358 8.23 -2.07 -16.89
C GLU A 358 8.21 -0.88 -15.92
N ILE A 359 8.78 0.24 -16.37
CA ILE A 359 8.97 1.45 -15.56
C ILE A 359 8.02 2.53 -16.06
N ASP A 360 7.16 3.03 -15.17
CA ASP A 360 6.42 4.27 -15.39
C ASP A 360 7.19 5.43 -14.77
N ARG A 361 7.53 6.45 -15.56
CA ARG A 361 8.28 7.63 -15.10
C ARG A 361 7.40 8.85 -14.81
N ALA A 362 6.08 8.72 -14.88
CA ALA A 362 5.20 9.82 -14.52
C ALA A 362 5.45 10.24 -13.05
N PRO A 363 5.86 11.50 -12.79
CA PRO A 363 6.10 11.96 -11.44
C PRO A 363 4.78 12.00 -10.67
N MET A 364 4.74 11.36 -9.50
CA MET A 364 3.54 11.31 -8.69
C MET A 364 3.61 12.30 -7.52
N ALA A 365 2.48 12.98 -7.28
CA ALA A 365 2.34 13.95 -6.21
C ALA A 365 1.99 13.24 -4.88
N ILE A 366 2.95 12.51 -4.30
CA ILE A 366 2.80 12.04 -2.91
C ILE A 366 3.37 13.11 -1.99
N GLU A 367 2.52 13.99 -1.48
CA GLU A 367 2.84 14.89 -0.37
C GLU A 367 2.49 14.21 0.95
N LEU A 368 3.50 13.76 1.72
CA LEU A 368 3.29 13.34 3.10
C LEU A 368 3.34 14.58 4.00
N ASP A 369 2.23 14.86 4.69
CA ASP A 369 2.06 16.06 5.51
C ASP A 369 3.15 16.26 6.60
N ASP A 370 3.85 15.21 7.08
CA ASP A 370 4.71 15.32 8.29
C ASP A 370 5.83 14.25 8.44
N GLY A 371 6.52 13.85 7.37
CA GLY A 371 7.60 12.85 7.49
C GLY A 371 8.59 12.79 6.33
N PRO A 372 9.75 12.14 6.53
CA PRO A 372 10.66 11.83 5.42
C PRO A 372 9.94 10.88 4.47
N LEU A 373 9.83 11.30 3.21
CA LEU A 373 9.28 10.47 2.14
C LEU A 373 10.30 9.35 1.83
N PRO A 374 10.02 8.08 2.17
CA PRO A 374 10.94 7.00 1.83
C PRO A 374 11.10 6.91 0.32
N ALA A 375 12.21 6.32 -0.12
CA ALA A 375 12.53 6.09 -1.51
C ALA A 375 12.63 7.35 -2.41
N ARG A 376 12.57 8.56 -1.83
CA ARG A 376 12.63 9.83 -2.56
C ARG A 376 13.90 9.98 -3.41
N ASP A 377 15.02 9.51 -2.88
CA ASP A 377 16.33 9.64 -3.51
C ASP A 377 16.70 8.41 -4.37
N LEU A 378 15.80 7.42 -4.47
CA LEU A 378 16.01 6.26 -5.33
C LEU A 378 15.79 6.64 -6.79
N SER A 379 16.60 6.04 -7.66
CA SER A 379 16.54 6.28 -9.09
C SER A 379 15.78 5.16 -9.81
N PRO A 380 15.08 5.44 -10.93
CA PRO A 380 14.45 4.40 -11.73
C PRO A 380 15.50 3.39 -12.21
N PRO A 381 15.18 2.09 -12.35
CA PRO A 381 16.16 1.07 -12.73
C PRO A 381 17.01 1.48 -13.96
N ARG A 382 18.33 1.49 -13.77
CA ARG A 382 19.36 1.46 -14.82
C ARG A 382 20.60 0.76 -14.28
N THR A 383 21.32 0.10 -15.17
CA THR A 383 22.64 -0.45 -14.88
C THR A 383 23.67 0.66 -15.14
N ASP A 384 24.47 0.99 -14.13
CA ASP A 384 25.54 1.98 -14.19
C ASP A 384 26.85 1.26 -13.84
N PRO A 385 27.76 1.01 -14.80
CA PRO A 385 28.96 0.21 -14.56
C PRO A 385 29.82 0.72 -13.39
N LEU A 386 29.86 2.03 -13.17
CA LEU A 386 30.61 2.63 -12.05
C LEU A 386 29.97 2.26 -10.71
N CYS A 387 28.64 2.20 -10.63
CA CYS A 387 27.94 1.77 -9.42
C CYS A 387 28.16 0.27 -9.17
N VAL A 388 28.23 -0.54 -10.23
CA VAL A 388 28.52 -1.98 -10.12
C VAL A 388 29.94 -2.20 -9.60
N GLU A 389 30.93 -1.46 -10.11
CA GLU A 389 32.31 -1.51 -9.63
C GLU A 389 32.39 -1.14 -8.14
N GLN A 390 31.81 0.00 -7.74
CA GLN A 390 31.80 0.47 -6.35
C GLN A 390 31.14 -0.52 -5.37
N LEU A 391 30.09 -1.22 -5.81
CA LEU A 391 29.39 -2.23 -5.01
C LEU A 391 30.07 -3.61 -5.01
N SER A 392 31.12 -3.78 -5.83
CA SER A 392 31.89 -5.02 -5.96
C SER A 392 33.16 -5.06 -5.09
N ASP A 393 33.48 -3.98 -4.39
CA ASP A 393 34.58 -3.98 -3.42
C ASP A 393 34.23 -4.86 -2.21
N GLU A 394 35.16 -5.74 -1.80
CA GLU A 394 35.03 -6.62 -0.63
C GLU A 394 35.27 -5.86 0.69
N SER A 395 34.52 -4.78 0.90
CA SER A 395 34.60 -3.95 2.08
C SER A 395 33.46 -4.23 3.07
N SER A 396 33.69 -3.94 4.36
CA SER A 396 32.67 -4.08 5.40
C SER A 396 31.47 -3.15 5.14
N GLU A 397 31.70 -1.98 4.52
CA GLU A 397 30.65 -1.05 4.10
C GLU A 397 29.67 -1.73 3.13
N ASN A 398 30.23 -2.36 2.09
CA ASN A 398 29.44 -3.06 1.07
C ASN A 398 28.73 -4.27 1.67
N GLY A 399 29.38 -5.01 2.57
CA GLY A 399 28.73 -6.08 3.33
C GLY A 399 27.48 -5.61 4.08
N ILE A 400 27.56 -4.47 4.79
CA ILE A 400 26.41 -3.88 5.48
C ILE A 400 25.33 -3.43 4.48
N VAL A 401 25.72 -2.77 3.38
CA VAL A 401 24.78 -2.33 2.35
C VAL A 401 24.00 -3.51 1.76
N TRP A 402 24.68 -4.59 1.37
CA TRP A 402 24.04 -5.77 0.82
C TRP A 402 23.18 -6.52 1.84
N GLY A 403 23.64 -6.65 3.08
CA GLY A 403 22.85 -7.24 4.17
C GLY A 403 21.57 -6.47 4.44
N LEU A 404 21.65 -5.13 4.50
CA LEU A 404 20.48 -4.28 4.66
C LEU A 404 19.58 -4.26 3.43
N ALA A 405 20.15 -4.31 2.21
CA ALA A 405 19.37 -4.37 0.98
C ALA A 405 18.51 -5.64 0.96
N ALA A 406 19.08 -6.79 1.34
CA ALA A 406 18.33 -8.04 1.45
C ALA A 406 17.19 -7.93 2.49
N CYS A 407 17.46 -7.33 3.66
CA CYS A 407 16.44 -7.09 4.68
C CYS A 407 15.29 -6.21 4.14
N VAL A 408 15.63 -5.13 3.44
CA VAL A 408 14.65 -4.24 2.80
C VAL A 408 13.85 -5.00 1.76
N ILE A 409 14.48 -5.80 0.90
CA ILE A 409 13.77 -6.56 -0.14
C ILE A 409 12.83 -7.58 0.48
N GLN A 410 13.28 -8.39 1.45
CA GLN A 410 12.40 -9.31 2.16
C GLN A 410 11.16 -8.60 2.71
N HIS A 411 11.39 -7.43 3.30
CA HIS A 411 10.34 -6.60 3.84
C HIS A 411 9.37 -6.13 2.75
N LEU A 412 9.86 -5.65 1.60
CA LEU A 412 9.04 -5.21 0.48
C LEU A 412 8.29 -6.37 -0.19
N THR A 413 8.86 -7.57 -0.28
CA THR A 413 8.26 -8.71 -1.00
C THR A 413 7.32 -9.56 -0.15
N ARG A 414 7.21 -9.31 1.16
CA ARG A 414 6.41 -10.11 2.11
C ARG A 414 4.96 -10.36 1.68
N ARG A 415 4.33 -9.44 0.94
CA ARG A 415 2.94 -9.60 0.46
C ARG A 415 2.80 -10.66 -0.63
N HIS A 416 3.88 -10.92 -1.37
CA HIS A 416 3.92 -11.88 -2.47
C HIS A 416 4.48 -13.24 -2.04
N CYS A 417 5.23 -13.27 -0.93
CA CYS A 417 5.70 -14.50 -0.30
C CYS A 417 4.69 -14.97 0.75
N HIS A 418 3.85 -15.96 0.42
CA HIS A 418 2.64 -16.40 1.15
C HIS A 418 2.75 -16.77 2.65
N SER A 419 3.87 -16.57 3.34
CA SER A 419 4.08 -17.07 4.70
C SER A 419 4.88 -16.16 5.63
N GLN A 420 5.20 -14.91 5.26
CA GLN A 420 6.22 -14.17 6.00
C GLN A 420 5.74 -12.88 6.67
N HIS A 421 6.04 -12.80 7.97
CA HIS A 421 5.91 -11.58 8.76
C HIS A 421 6.99 -10.57 8.37
N ALA A 422 6.73 -9.29 8.61
CA ALA A 422 7.76 -8.27 8.53
C ALA A 422 8.94 -8.64 9.46
N ILE A 423 10.16 -8.30 9.05
CA ILE A 423 11.38 -8.48 9.84
C ILE A 423 11.88 -7.13 10.36
N GLY A 424 12.07 -7.02 11.67
CA GLY A 424 12.76 -5.89 12.27
C GLY A 424 14.27 -6.06 12.09
N VAL A 425 14.99 -4.95 11.93
CA VAL A 425 16.45 -4.96 11.78
C VAL A 425 17.09 -4.22 12.93
N VAL A 426 18.09 -4.84 13.53
CA VAL A 426 18.89 -4.29 14.62
C VAL A 426 20.30 -4.09 14.10
N LEU A 427 20.83 -2.87 14.23
CA LEU A 427 22.23 -2.56 13.96
C LEU A 427 23.00 -2.65 15.28
N ASP A 428 23.99 -3.54 15.33
CA ASP A 428 24.81 -3.83 16.51
C ASP A 428 26.29 -3.53 16.24
N GLY A 429 26.91 -2.73 17.11
CA GLY A 429 28.26 -2.19 16.94
C GLY A 429 28.29 -0.75 16.42
N ALA A 430 29.31 0.01 16.82
CA ALA A 430 29.44 1.43 16.48
C ALA A 430 29.50 1.65 14.95
N TYR A 431 30.20 0.76 14.26
CA TYR A 431 30.29 0.77 12.81
C TYR A 431 28.95 0.45 12.14
N ALA A 432 28.25 -0.60 12.58
CA ALA A 432 26.90 -0.89 12.10
C ALA A 432 25.91 0.25 12.36
N HIS A 433 26.04 0.99 13.45
CA HIS A 433 25.14 2.13 13.76
C HIS A 433 25.26 3.23 12.73
N GLU A 434 26.48 3.73 12.48
CA GLU A 434 26.70 4.88 11.60
C GLU A 434 26.61 4.48 10.12
N THR A 435 27.36 3.45 9.73
CA THR A 435 27.39 2.95 8.35
C THR A 435 26.05 2.35 7.96
N GLY A 436 25.44 1.55 8.84
CA GLY A 436 24.12 0.94 8.61
C GLY A 436 22.98 1.96 8.56
N ALA A 437 22.99 2.99 9.41
CA ALA A 437 22.01 4.09 9.31
C ALA A 437 22.13 4.83 7.97
N SER A 438 23.35 5.07 7.52
CA SER A 438 23.63 5.74 6.25
C SER A 438 23.22 4.86 5.07
N ALA A 439 23.48 3.56 5.16
CA ALA A 439 23.11 2.56 4.16
C ALA A 439 21.59 2.43 4.05
N ALA A 440 20.88 2.37 5.18
CA ALA A 440 19.41 2.33 5.20
C ALA A 440 18.81 3.54 4.47
N ILE A 441 19.32 4.75 4.72
CA ILE A 441 18.87 5.97 4.02
C ILE A 441 19.18 5.89 2.53
N ALA A 442 20.39 5.45 2.17
CA ALA A 442 20.80 5.28 0.77
C ALA A 442 19.92 4.25 0.03
N LEU A 443 19.46 3.20 0.71
CA LEU A 443 18.51 2.20 0.22
C LEU A 443 17.05 2.70 0.21
N GLY A 444 16.79 3.95 0.62
CA GLY A 444 15.49 4.60 0.57
C GLY A 444 14.63 4.44 1.83
N CYS A 445 15.16 3.94 2.94
CA CYS A 445 14.42 3.91 4.20
C CYS A 445 14.20 5.33 4.75
N GLY A 446 12.96 5.64 5.16
CA GLY A 446 12.65 6.89 5.85
C GLY A 446 13.33 6.93 7.22
N SER A 447 13.90 8.07 7.60
CA SER A 447 14.61 8.23 8.88
C SER A 447 13.86 9.12 9.85
N VAL A 448 13.61 8.62 11.06
CA VAL A 448 12.80 9.31 12.05
C VAL A 448 13.64 9.54 13.30
N ASN A 449 13.74 10.80 13.73
CA ASN A 449 14.37 11.16 14.98
C ASN A 449 13.32 11.23 16.10
N LEU A 450 13.37 10.26 17.02
CA LEU A 450 12.41 10.19 18.12
C LEU A 450 12.68 11.24 19.21
N ALA A 451 13.92 11.70 19.38
CA ALA A 451 14.25 12.70 20.38
C ALA A 451 13.57 14.06 20.10
N ALA A 452 13.20 14.33 18.85
CA ALA A 452 12.54 15.55 18.45
C ALA A 452 11.01 15.56 18.69
N ARG A 453 10.38 14.40 18.95
CA ARG A 453 8.91 14.28 19.04
C ARG A 453 8.46 14.17 20.49
N ARG A 454 7.78 15.20 21.00
CA ARG A 454 7.34 15.31 22.40
C ARG A 454 5.95 14.71 22.70
N SER A 455 5.12 14.38 21.70
CA SER A 455 3.67 14.20 21.89
C SER A 455 3.03 12.90 21.39
N LEU A 456 3.67 12.13 20.51
CA LEU A 456 3.10 10.90 19.96
C LEU A 456 3.75 9.67 20.57
N SER A 457 2.96 8.64 20.88
CA SER A 457 3.52 7.33 21.17
C SER A 457 4.28 6.85 19.92
N ILE A 458 5.45 6.26 20.13
CA ILE A 458 6.30 5.78 19.04
C ILE A 458 5.61 4.69 18.24
N GLN A 459 4.82 3.86 18.93
CA GLN A 459 4.00 2.85 18.31
C GLN A 459 2.96 3.44 17.36
N ASP A 460 2.25 4.49 17.76
CA ASP A 460 1.27 5.16 16.88
C ASP A 460 1.98 5.79 15.68
N TYR A 461 3.16 6.35 15.91
CA TYR A 461 3.92 6.97 14.84
C TYR A 461 4.43 5.94 13.82
N ILE A 462 5.06 4.84 14.27
CA ILE A 462 5.49 3.75 13.39
C ILE A 462 4.28 3.17 12.65
N SER A 463 3.18 2.88 13.36
CA SER A 463 1.95 2.39 12.75
C SER A 463 1.42 3.33 11.67
N ARG A 464 1.48 4.64 11.93
CA ARG A 464 1.14 5.68 10.95
C ARG A 464 2.09 5.63 9.75
N GLN A 465 3.41 5.56 9.94
CA GLN A 465 4.36 5.43 8.82
C GLN A 465 4.11 4.16 7.99
N CYS A 466 3.93 3.01 8.64
CA CYS A 466 3.63 1.74 7.99
C CYS A 466 2.31 1.75 7.19
N SER A 467 1.36 2.63 7.53
CA SER A 467 0.14 2.81 6.72
C SER A 467 0.39 3.55 5.41
N PHE A 468 1.40 4.43 5.36
CA PHE A 468 1.72 5.26 4.20
C PHE A 468 2.78 4.64 3.28
N HIS A 469 3.55 3.67 3.76
CA HIS A 469 4.53 3.01 2.92
C HIS A 469 4.90 1.60 3.37
N ASP A 470 5.44 0.81 2.43
CA ASP A 470 5.96 -0.51 2.72
C ASP A 470 7.42 -0.55 3.12
N PHE A 471 8.20 0.54 2.94
CA PHE A 471 9.62 0.56 3.30
C PHE A 471 9.83 0.45 4.82
N PRO A 472 10.93 -0.19 5.27
CA PRO A 472 11.37 -0.08 6.66
C PRO A 472 11.69 1.37 7.05
N VAL A 473 11.52 1.68 8.32
CA VAL A 473 11.80 2.99 8.91
C VAL A 473 13.04 2.91 9.79
N LEU A 474 14.05 3.73 9.51
CA LEU A 474 15.19 3.92 10.40
C LEU A 474 14.76 4.76 11.61
N ILE A 475 14.85 4.17 12.80
CA ILE A 475 14.54 4.84 14.06
C ILE A 475 15.84 5.35 14.68
N ARG A 476 16.03 6.67 14.70
CA ARG A 476 17.15 7.29 15.42
C ARG A 476 16.76 7.58 16.85
N LEU A 477 17.34 6.80 17.77
CA LEU A 477 17.30 7.06 19.20
C LEU A 477 18.33 8.17 19.48
N GLY A 478 17.91 9.33 20.00
CA GLY A 478 18.88 10.39 20.33
C GLY A 478 19.83 9.94 21.45
N HIS A 479 21.05 10.47 21.51
CA HIS A 479 22.11 10.05 22.44
C HIS A 479 21.70 10.04 23.93
N ASN A 480 20.76 10.90 24.34
CA ASN A 480 20.28 10.99 25.73
C ASN A 480 18.98 10.24 25.99
N SER A 481 18.47 9.53 24.99
CA SER A 481 17.22 8.79 25.11
C SER A 481 17.52 7.51 25.87
N ARG A 482 17.41 7.54 27.21
CA ARG A 482 17.12 6.35 28.02
C ARG A 482 15.69 5.89 27.73
N MET A 483 15.38 5.72 26.45
CA MET A 483 14.15 5.15 26.00
C MET A 483 14.17 3.71 26.46
N ARG A 484 13.43 3.45 27.54
CA ARG A 484 13.09 2.08 27.92
C ARG A 484 12.20 1.55 26.81
N MET A 485 12.81 0.84 25.86
CA MET A 485 12.05 0.04 24.92
C MET A 485 11.19 -0.91 25.73
N GLN A 486 9.87 -0.75 25.64
CA GLN A 486 8.96 -1.66 26.31
C GLN A 486 8.96 -2.96 25.52
N ALA A 487 9.07 -4.08 26.23
CA ALA A 487 8.97 -5.42 25.64
C ALA A 487 7.72 -5.55 24.74
N SER A 488 6.61 -4.95 25.15
CA SER A 488 5.35 -4.95 24.42
C SER A 488 5.45 -4.36 23.01
N TRP A 489 6.34 -3.40 22.75
CA TRP A 489 6.49 -2.81 21.42
C TRP A 489 7.10 -3.78 20.43
N LEU A 490 8.10 -4.54 20.87
CA LEU A 490 8.81 -5.53 20.05
C LEU A 490 7.89 -6.66 19.58
N ASP A 491 6.83 -6.93 20.33
CA ASP A 491 5.84 -7.96 20.00
C ASP A 491 4.77 -7.44 19.03
N THR A 492 4.72 -6.13 18.74
CA THR A 492 3.79 -5.58 17.75
C THR A 492 4.30 -5.82 16.33
N PRO A 493 3.46 -6.32 15.41
CA PRO A 493 3.86 -6.56 14.02
C PRO A 493 4.43 -5.31 13.32
N ASN A 494 3.90 -4.13 13.63
CA ASN A 494 4.34 -2.87 13.04
C ASN A 494 5.77 -2.48 13.46
N PHE A 495 6.23 -2.90 14.64
CA PHE A 495 7.59 -2.60 15.09
C PHE A 495 8.65 -3.40 14.33
N LYS A 496 8.25 -4.51 13.71
CA LYS A 496 9.07 -5.24 12.74
C LYS A 496 9.21 -4.53 11.38
N HIS A 497 8.78 -3.28 11.28
CA HIS A 497 9.10 -2.37 10.18
C HIS A 497 10.25 -1.43 10.52
N ALA A 498 10.90 -1.60 11.67
CA ALA A 498 11.95 -0.70 12.12
C ALA A 498 13.36 -1.23 11.80
N ILE A 499 14.25 -0.32 11.43
CA ILE A 499 15.71 -0.49 11.50
C ILE A 499 16.19 0.32 12.69
N MET A 500 16.90 -0.30 13.62
CA MET A 500 17.24 0.31 14.90
C MET A 500 18.73 0.16 15.24
N PRO A 501 19.49 1.25 15.33
CA PRO A 501 20.79 1.23 15.98
C PRO A 501 20.60 1.09 17.49
N LEU A 502 21.02 -0.04 18.04
CA LEU A 502 20.88 -0.38 19.45
C LEU A 502 22.23 -0.67 20.07
N ASN A 503 22.43 -0.28 21.33
CA ASN A 503 23.62 -0.73 22.06
C ASN A 503 23.65 -2.28 22.14
N PRO A 504 24.81 -2.91 22.32
CA PRO A 504 24.93 -4.36 22.22
C PRO A 504 23.96 -5.15 23.11
N PHE A 505 23.71 -4.71 24.35
CA PHE A 505 22.76 -5.38 25.24
C PHE A 505 21.33 -5.34 24.71
N ALA A 506 20.90 -4.17 24.23
CA ALA A 506 19.58 -4.02 23.63
C ALA A 506 19.50 -4.77 22.29
N ALA A 507 20.56 -4.74 21.49
CA ALA A 507 20.61 -5.40 20.20
C ALA A 507 20.43 -6.92 20.34
N ILE A 508 21.21 -7.53 21.22
CA ILE A 508 21.15 -8.96 21.50
C ILE A 508 19.78 -9.35 22.08
N SER A 509 19.25 -8.54 23.01
CA SER A 509 17.93 -8.79 23.60
C SER A 509 16.80 -8.71 22.58
N VAL A 510 16.82 -7.74 21.67
CA VAL A 510 15.83 -7.64 20.59
C VAL A 510 15.99 -8.78 19.58
N ALA A 511 17.22 -9.10 19.18
CA ALA A 511 17.51 -10.15 18.21
C ALA A 511 17.17 -11.56 18.71
N SER A 512 17.09 -11.77 20.03
CA SER A 512 16.62 -13.03 20.62
C SER A 512 15.12 -13.28 20.44
N ARG A 513 14.38 -12.35 19.83
CA ARG A 513 12.94 -12.45 19.57
C ARG A 513 12.64 -12.82 18.13
N PRO A 514 11.63 -13.68 17.90
CA PRO A 514 11.16 -14.03 16.58
C PRO A 514 10.86 -12.83 15.66
N GLY A 515 11.44 -12.83 14.48
CA GLY A 515 11.26 -11.83 13.43
C GLY A 515 12.15 -10.59 13.56
N PHE A 516 13.30 -10.71 14.23
CA PHE A 516 14.35 -9.70 14.18
C PHE A 516 15.64 -10.27 13.57
N VAL A 517 16.33 -9.46 12.79
CA VAL A 517 17.65 -9.76 12.23
C VAL A 517 18.65 -8.78 12.82
N ARG A 518 19.76 -9.31 13.33
CA ARG A 518 20.86 -8.50 13.87
C ARG A 518 21.95 -8.38 12.81
N VAL A 519 22.26 -7.16 12.42
CA VAL A 519 23.40 -6.80 11.57
C VAL A 519 24.52 -6.39 12.50
N CYS A 520 25.49 -7.27 12.71
CA CYS A 520 26.60 -7.04 13.64
C CYS A 520 27.86 -6.68 12.87
N CYS A 521 28.45 -5.52 13.17
CA CYS A 521 29.76 -5.17 12.67
C CYS A 521 30.42 -4.20 13.64
N ASP A 522 31.54 -4.64 14.22
CA ASP A 522 32.41 -3.82 15.05
C ASP A 522 33.52 -3.20 14.18
N GLY A 523 34.04 -2.04 14.58
CA GLY A 523 35.04 -1.30 13.83
C GLY A 523 34.93 0.21 14.00
N HIS A 524 35.84 0.96 13.38
CA HIS A 524 35.77 2.41 13.34
C HIS A 524 34.80 2.87 12.26
N PRO A 525 33.75 3.64 12.59
CA PRO A 525 32.79 4.17 11.61
C PRO A 525 33.50 4.78 10.41
N GLN A 526 33.16 4.29 9.22
CA GLN A 526 33.61 4.88 7.97
C GLN A 526 32.41 5.47 7.24
N SER A 527 32.65 6.57 6.53
CA SER A 527 31.64 7.13 5.65
C SER A 527 31.43 6.20 4.46
N LEU A 528 30.17 6.00 4.05
CA LEU A 528 29.86 5.25 2.82
C LEU A 528 30.46 5.88 1.55
N GLY A 529 30.89 7.14 1.58
CA GLY A 529 31.58 7.78 0.45
C GLY A 529 30.86 7.57 -0.89
N ALA A 530 31.54 6.92 -1.83
CA ALA A 530 31.02 6.61 -3.16
C ALA A 530 29.95 5.47 -3.17
N THR A 531 29.97 4.58 -2.18
CA THR A 531 28.99 3.49 -2.02
C THR A 531 27.57 4.01 -1.78
N ALA A 532 27.40 5.14 -1.08
CA ALA A 532 26.06 5.67 -0.77
C ALA A 532 25.25 6.03 -2.04
N PRO A 533 25.78 6.79 -3.01
CA PRO A 533 25.13 6.98 -4.29
C PRO A 533 24.86 5.67 -5.05
N ALA A 534 25.79 4.71 -5.03
CA ALA A 534 25.64 3.41 -5.70
C ALA A 534 24.53 2.55 -5.08
N ALA A 535 24.36 2.58 -3.76
CA ALA A 535 23.34 1.80 -3.06
C ALA A 535 21.90 2.18 -3.45
N ARG A 536 21.66 3.42 -3.94
CA ARG A 536 20.35 3.89 -4.41
C ARG A 536 19.81 3.12 -5.62
N TRP A 537 20.68 2.36 -6.28
CA TRP A 537 20.37 1.55 -7.46
C TRP A 537 19.94 0.13 -7.11
N ILE A 538 20.28 -0.37 -5.93
CA ILE A 538 20.12 -1.79 -5.59
C ILE A 538 18.63 -2.15 -5.53
N ILE A 539 17.85 -1.45 -4.71
CA ILE A 539 16.43 -1.80 -4.49
C ILE A 539 15.61 -1.69 -5.80
N PRO A 540 15.66 -0.60 -6.57
CA PRO A 540 14.88 -0.50 -7.80
C PRO A 540 15.28 -1.54 -8.86
N ASN A 541 16.59 -1.72 -9.11
CA ASN A 541 17.05 -2.65 -10.14
C ASN A 541 16.71 -4.09 -9.79
N TYR A 542 17.02 -4.52 -8.56
CA TYR A 542 16.74 -5.89 -8.14
C TYR A 542 15.23 -6.17 -8.06
N LEU A 543 14.43 -5.21 -7.58
CA LEU A 543 12.97 -5.36 -7.58
C LEU A 543 12.39 -5.45 -8.99
N SER A 544 12.92 -4.70 -9.96
CA SER A 544 12.54 -4.82 -11.38
C SER A 544 12.86 -6.20 -11.93
N ASP A 545 14.03 -6.76 -11.62
CA ASP A 545 14.41 -8.13 -12.00
C ASP A 545 13.48 -9.18 -11.36
N LEU A 546 13.20 -9.07 -10.06
CA LEU A 546 12.26 -9.95 -9.36
C LEU A 546 10.85 -9.89 -9.97
N LEU A 547 10.37 -8.70 -10.37
CA LEU A 547 9.08 -8.53 -11.02
C LEU A 547 9.02 -9.24 -12.37
N LYS A 548 10.06 -9.11 -13.20
CA LYS A 548 10.18 -9.85 -14.47
C LYS A 548 10.11 -11.37 -14.24
N ARG A 549 10.65 -11.85 -13.12
CA ARG A 549 10.62 -13.25 -12.68
C ARG A 549 9.39 -13.64 -11.85
N ARG A 550 8.43 -12.73 -11.65
CA ARG A 550 7.22 -12.93 -10.83
C ARG A 550 7.50 -13.39 -9.39
N PHE A 551 8.49 -12.79 -8.74
CA PHE A 551 8.94 -13.12 -7.38
C PHE A 551 9.40 -14.56 -7.19
N PHE A 552 9.85 -15.21 -8.25
CA PHE A 552 10.46 -16.51 -8.15
C PHE A 552 11.90 -16.37 -7.68
N TYR A 553 12.15 -16.72 -6.42
CA TYR A 553 13.49 -16.97 -5.89
C TYR A 553 13.96 -18.35 -6.31
N ALA A 554 15.25 -18.50 -6.63
CA ALA A 554 15.82 -19.82 -6.84
C ALA A 554 15.55 -20.70 -5.60
N PRO A 555 14.94 -21.89 -5.76
CA PRO A 555 14.46 -22.66 -4.62
C PRO A 555 15.62 -23.31 -3.86
N ASP A 556 15.83 -22.89 -2.62
CA ASP A 556 16.39 -23.75 -1.58
C ASP A 556 15.30 -23.96 -0.52
N ARG A 557 14.79 -25.20 -0.42
CA ARG A 557 13.66 -25.54 0.46
C ARG A 557 14.02 -25.54 1.94
N ASN A 558 15.32 -25.51 2.26
CA ASN A 558 15.80 -25.63 3.64
C ASN A 558 16.42 -24.35 4.18
N ASN A 559 16.63 -23.31 3.36
CA ASN A 559 17.24 -22.07 3.81
C ASN A 559 16.19 -21.04 4.27
N GLN A 560 16.61 -20.23 5.25
CA GLN A 560 15.86 -19.04 5.66
C GLN A 560 15.73 -18.07 4.48
N LEU A 561 14.54 -17.46 4.29
CA LEU A 561 14.28 -16.64 3.10
C LEU A 561 15.30 -15.51 2.90
N LEU A 562 15.81 -14.88 3.96
CA LEU A 562 16.79 -13.81 3.79
C LEU A 562 18.09 -14.31 3.15
N VAL A 563 18.53 -15.52 3.50
CA VAL A 563 19.69 -16.17 2.89
C VAL A 563 19.39 -16.48 1.41
N THR A 564 18.20 -17.01 1.12
CA THR A 564 17.75 -17.21 -0.27
C THR A 564 17.72 -15.90 -1.06
N ILE A 565 17.27 -14.80 -0.46
CA ILE A 565 17.28 -13.48 -1.08
C ILE A 565 18.71 -13.01 -1.33
N LEU A 566 19.64 -13.17 -0.39
CA LEU A 566 21.04 -12.81 -0.58
C LEU A 566 21.70 -13.62 -1.70
N ASP A 567 21.48 -14.93 -1.74
CA ASP A 567 22.03 -15.80 -2.78
C ASP A 567 21.48 -15.43 -4.17
N ASP A 568 20.17 -15.15 -4.26
CA ASP A 568 19.52 -14.70 -5.49
C ASP A 568 20.01 -13.30 -5.91
N MET A 569 20.21 -12.38 -4.95
CA MET A 569 20.85 -11.07 -5.19
C MET A 569 22.28 -11.23 -5.68
N ALA A 570 23.05 -12.18 -5.16
CA ALA A 570 24.42 -12.44 -5.58
C ALA A 570 24.48 -12.93 -7.04
N GLU A 571 23.56 -13.82 -7.42
CA GLU A 571 23.43 -14.27 -8.80
C GLU A 571 22.99 -13.15 -9.74
N TRP A 572 22.00 -12.35 -9.33
CA TRP A 572 21.56 -11.19 -10.09
C TRP A 572 22.70 -10.18 -10.29
N PHE A 573 23.40 -9.81 -9.22
CA PHE A 573 24.49 -8.85 -9.28
C PHE A 573 25.65 -9.35 -10.16
N GLY A 574 25.93 -10.67 -10.14
CA GLY A 574 26.87 -11.29 -11.07
C GLY A 574 26.47 -11.16 -12.54
N ARG A 575 25.17 -11.24 -12.86
CA ARG A 575 24.67 -11.01 -14.24
C ARG A 575 24.83 -9.56 -14.68
N GLU A 576 24.76 -8.61 -13.75
CA GLU A 576 25.02 -7.19 -14.00
C GLU A 576 26.52 -6.84 -14.08
N GLY A 577 27.42 -7.84 -13.93
CA GLY A 577 28.87 -7.68 -14.01
C GLY A 577 29.56 -7.38 -12.68
N GLY A 578 28.82 -7.43 -11.56
CA GLY A 578 29.38 -7.23 -10.22
C GLY A 578 29.95 -8.51 -9.60
N SER A 579 30.57 -8.39 -8.43
CA SER A 579 31.13 -9.53 -7.69
C SER A 579 30.09 -10.23 -6.80
N PRO A 580 29.68 -11.49 -7.08
CA PRO A 580 28.76 -12.23 -6.22
C PRO A 580 29.31 -12.55 -4.83
N SER A 581 30.64 -12.60 -4.66
CA SER A 581 31.27 -12.94 -3.37
C SER A 581 30.95 -11.90 -2.31
N VAL A 582 30.93 -10.61 -2.66
CA VAL A 582 30.62 -9.49 -1.77
C VAL A 582 29.19 -9.57 -1.24
N VAL A 583 28.24 -9.94 -2.11
CA VAL A 583 26.84 -10.10 -1.70
C VAL A 583 26.69 -11.28 -0.75
N ARG A 584 27.38 -12.40 -1.03
CA ARG A 584 27.35 -13.58 -0.16
C ARG A 584 28.08 -13.35 1.17
N SER A 585 29.16 -12.57 1.18
CA SER A 585 29.91 -12.28 2.41
C SER A 585 29.08 -11.47 3.42
N ALA A 586 28.09 -10.70 2.95
CA ALA A 586 27.11 -10.02 3.80
C ALA A 586 26.37 -10.98 4.75
N ARG A 587 26.25 -12.27 4.40
CA ARG A 587 25.68 -13.31 5.28
C ARG A 587 26.42 -13.39 6.62
N ASN A 588 27.73 -13.15 6.65
CA ASN A 588 28.54 -13.22 7.86
C ASN A 588 28.20 -12.12 8.87
N LEU A 589 27.56 -11.03 8.41
CA LEU A 589 27.13 -9.91 9.25
C LEU A 589 25.70 -10.10 9.77
N LEU A 590 24.94 -11.04 9.21
CA LEU A 590 23.53 -11.28 9.54
C LEU A 590 23.39 -12.43 10.52
N HIS A 591 22.85 -12.13 11.69
CA HIS A 591 22.50 -13.10 12.71
C HIS A 591 20.99 -13.25 12.81
N PHE A 592 20.52 -14.50 12.78
CA PHE A 592 19.12 -14.90 12.65
C PHE A 592 18.59 -15.66 13.88
N ASP A 593 17.26 -15.81 13.93
CA ASP A 593 16.48 -16.50 14.95
C ASP A 593 16.83 -17.98 15.25
N SER A 594 16.33 -18.40 16.42
CA SER A 594 16.26 -19.70 17.10
C SER A 594 17.54 -20.52 17.32
N GLU A 595 18.41 -20.68 16.33
CA GLU A 595 19.60 -21.53 16.51
C GLU A 595 20.68 -20.84 17.34
N ASP A 596 20.76 -19.50 17.25
CA ASP A 596 21.71 -18.67 18.00
C ASP A 596 21.09 -18.00 19.24
N ILE A 597 19.82 -18.26 19.60
CA ILE A 597 19.18 -17.62 20.78
C ILE A 597 19.96 -17.93 22.07
N PRO A 598 20.34 -19.19 22.37
CA PRO A 598 21.13 -19.50 23.55
C PRO A 598 22.51 -18.84 23.51
N ARG A 599 23.17 -18.81 22.34
CA ARG A 599 24.48 -18.18 22.15
C ARG A 599 24.42 -16.68 22.40
N ALA A 600 23.43 -15.99 21.84
CA ALA A 600 23.13 -14.59 22.08
C ALA A 600 22.88 -14.31 23.57
N PHE A 601 22.15 -15.19 24.25
CA PHE A 601 21.96 -15.09 25.69
C PHE A 601 23.27 -15.24 26.47
N VAL A 602 24.11 -16.23 26.14
CA VAL A 602 25.45 -16.39 26.76
C VAL A 602 26.33 -15.16 26.47
N GLU A 603 26.30 -14.61 25.25
CA GLU A 603 27.02 -13.38 24.91
C GLU A 603 26.59 -12.21 25.81
N THR A 604 25.29 -12.09 26.09
CA THR A 604 24.75 -11.11 27.03
C THR A 604 25.31 -11.32 28.43
N VAL A 605 25.31 -12.57 28.92
CA VAL A 605 25.85 -12.90 30.24
C VAL A 605 27.33 -12.57 30.34
N VAL A 606 28.14 -12.95 29.35
CA VAL A 606 29.57 -12.63 29.29
C VAL A 606 29.79 -11.12 29.32
N ARG A 607 29.07 -10.34 28.51
CA ARG A 607 29.17 -8.86 28.50
C ARG A 607 28.78 -8.24 29.85
N LEU A 608 27.69 -8.71 30.47
CA LEU A 608 27.26 -8.21 31.77
C LEU A 608 28.30 -8.53 32.86
N HIS A 609 28.96 -9.69 32.76
CA HIS A 609 30.03 -10.08 33.66
C HIS A 609 31.28 -9.22 33.47
N ASP A 610 31.73 -9.03 32.22
CA ASP A 610 32.91 -8.20 31.88
C ASP A 610 32.74 -6.74 32.35
N GLU A 611 31.51 -6.22 32.34
CA GLU A 611 31.16 -4.90 32.88
C GLU A 611 30.93 -4.87 34.41
N GLY A 612 31.06 -6.01 35.11
CA GLY A 612 30.87 -6.11 36.56
C GLY A 612 29.42 -5.94 37.04
N LEU A 613 28.44 -6.11 36.15
CA LEU A 613 27.00 -5.97 36.47
C LEU A 613 26.42 -7.24 37.06
N ILE A 614 27.02 -8.37 36.75
CA ILE A 614 26.76 -9.67 37.37
C ILE A 614 28.09 -10.30 37.76
N ALA A 615 28.07 -11.17 38.77
CA ALA A 615 29.24 -11.95 39.16
C ALA A 615 29.08 -13.42 38.73
N CYS A 616 30.20 -14.02 38.31
CA CYS A 616 30.35 -15.45 38.10
C CYS A 616 31.24 -16.00 39.21
N VAL A 617 30.75 -16.96 39.99
CA VAL A 617 31.48 -17.54 41.13
C VAL A 617 31.54 -19.06 41.04
N ARG A 618 32.54 -19.69 41.65
CA ARG A 618 32.57 -21.15 41.82
C ARG A 618 31.68 -21.53 43.01
N ALA A 619 31.04 -22.70 42.93
CA ALA A 619 30.21 -23.24 44.01
C ALA A 619 31.02 -23.33 45.33
N GLY A 620 30.38 -22.96 46.44
CA GLY A 620 31.03 -22.82 47.75
C GLY A 620 31.51 -21.40 48.08
N ALA A 621 31.52 -20.47 47.12
CA ALA A 621 31.74 -19.04 47.34
C ALA A 621 30.42 -18.24 47.36
N GLU A 622 29.35 -18.80 47.94
CA GLU A 622 28.02 -18.20 47.91
C GLU A 622 27.95 -16.92 48.78
N GLY A 623 27.86 -15.78 48.10
CA GLY A 623 27.73 -14.45 48.68
C GLY A 623 27.91 -13.36 47.61
N THR A 624 27.42 -12.15 47.87
CA THR A 624 27.74 -10.99 47.01
C THR A 624 29.25 -10.74 47.04
N VAL A 625 29.93 -10.80 45.89
CA VAL A 625 31.40 -10.62 45.79
C VAL A 625 31.85 -9.22 46.25
N SER A 626 30.95 -8.22 46.25
CA SER A 626 31.21 -6.84 46.69
C SER A 626 30.05 -6.17 47.46
N GLY A 627 29.04 -6.93 47.91
CA GLY A 627 27.83 -6.38 48.55
C GLY A 627 26.81 -5.72 47.61
N LYS A 628 27.14 -5.46 46.34
CA LYS A 628 26.24 -4.76 45.38
C LYS A 628 26.02 -5.48 44.04
N THR A 629 26.96 -6.31 43.60
CA THR A 629 26.84 -7.05 42.33
C THR A 629 26.12 -8.38 42.55
N PRO A 630 24.97 -8.63 41.88
CA PRO A 630 24.27 -9.90 42.00
C PRO A 630 25.08 -11.04 41.37
N VAL A 631 25.17 -12.17 42.07
CA VAL A 631 25.71 -13.42 41.51
C VAL A 631 24.64 -14.04 40.63
N ALA A 632 24.85 -14.01 39.31
CA ALA A 632 23.90 -14.54 38.34
C ALA A 632 24.34 -15.88 37.73
N VAL A 633 25.62 -16.22 37.87
CA VAL A 633 26.24 -17.46 37.34
C VAL A 633 27.03 -18.14 38.45
N VAL A 634 26.77 -19.43 38.70
CA VAL A 634 27.52 -20.25 39.64
C VAL A 634 28.04 -21.50 38.92
N VAL A 635 29.36 -21.65 38.85
CA VAL A 635 30.02 -22.83 38.29
C VAL A 635 30.08 -23.92 39.36
N GLN A 636 29.31 -24.99 39.19
CA GLN A 636 29.29 -26.11 40.13
C GLN A 636 30.33 -27.15 39.72
N ASN A 637 31.43 -27.21 40.48
CA ASN A 637 32.38 -28.31 40.37
C ASN A 637 31.73 -29.54 40.99
N VAL A 638 31.36 -30.49 40.14
CA VAL A 638 30.88 -31.79 40.58
C VAL A 638 32.08 -32.76 40.63
N SER A 639 31.95 -33.89 41.35
CA SER A 639 33.05 -34.88 41.50
C SER A 639 33.65 -35.30 40.14
N GLU A 640 34.89 -35.82 40.10
CA GLU A 640 35.63 -36.16 38.85
C GLU A 640 34.85 -37.02 37.83
N ASN A 641 33.75 -37.67 38.23
CA ASN A 641 32.91 -38.51 37.38
C ASN A 641 31.55 -37.90 36.99
N GLU A 642 31.23 -36.67 37.41
CA GLU A 642 29.98 -36.01 37.08
C GLU A 642 30.17 -34.86 36.07
N VAL A 643 29.22 -34.74 35.15
CA VAL A 643 29.20 -33.65 34.16
C VAL A 643 29.13 -32.31 34.89
N GLY A 644 30.09 -31.42 34.63
CA GLY A 644 30.12 -30.07 35.19
C GLY A 644 28.83 -29.30 34.86
N ARG A 645 28.36 -28.48 35.81
CA ARG A 645 27.09 -27.74 35.65
C ARG A 645 27.27 -26.25 35.89
N ILE A 646 26.61 -25.46 35.06
CA ILE A 646 26.47 -24.02 35.24
C ILE A 646 25.08 -23.72 35.77
N SER A 647 25.00 -23.09 36.93
CA SER A 647 23.75 -22.57 37.49
C SER A 647 23.56 -21.12 37.08
N LEU A 648 22.46 -20.83 36.38
CA LEU A 648 22.09 -19.49 35.93
C LEU A 648 20.81 -19.01 36.60
N ARG A 649 20.80 -17.74 37.01
CA ARG A 649 19.62 -17.02 37.52
C ARG A 649 19.12 -16.00 36.48
N PRO A 650 18.28 -16.42 35.52
CA PRO A 650 17.84 -15.58 34.39
C PRO A 650 17.12 -14.29 34.80
N THR A 651 16.43 -14.26 35.94
CA THR A 651 15.77 -13.06 36.46
C THR A 651 16.77 -11.95 36.80
N LEU A 652 17.92 -12.30 37.39
CA LEU A 652 18.98 -11.35 37.72
C LEU A 652 19.66 -10.78 36.47
N ILE A 653 19.72 -11.56 35.40
CA ILE A 653 20.21 -11.12 34.09
C ILE A 653 19.26 -10.06 33.49
N ASN A 654 17.95 -10.31 33.53
CA ASN A 654 16.94 -9.34 33.10
C ASN A 654 16.96 -8.06 33.96
N ASP A 655 17.15 -8.17 35.27
CA ASP A 655 17.28 -7.02 36.16
C ASP A 655 18.52 -6.17 35.80
N ALA A 656 19.65 -6.82 35.48
CA ALA A 656 20.87 -6.14 35.04
C ALA A 656 20.66 -5.43 33.69
N LEU A 657 19.99 -6.08 32.73
CA LEU A 657 19.63 -5.47 31.43
C LEU A 657 18.73 -4.24 31.61
N GLN A 658 17.71 -4.33 32.46
CA GLN A 658 16.80 -3.22 32.73
C GLN A 658 17.52 -2.01 33.37
N ARG A 659 18.51 -2.25 34.25
CA ARG A 659 19.36 -1.19 34.82
C ARG A 659 20.18 -0.47 33.75
N ARG A 660 20.54 -1.15 32.66
CA ARG A 660 21.20 -0.59 31.47
C ARG A 660 20.21 -0.02 30.43
N GLY A 661 18.91 -0.09 30.69
CA GLY A 661 17.88 0.39 29.77
C GLY A 661 17.65 -0.54 28.57
N ALA A 662 18.17 -1.76 28.59
CA ALA A 662 17.88 -2.78 27.59
C ALA A 662 16.54 -3.48 27.92
N PRO A 663 15.77 -3.92 26.90
CA PRO A 663 14.59 -4.73 27.11
C PRO A 663 14.97 -6.08 27.74
N ALA A 664 14.03 -6.67 28.48
CA ALA A 664 14.19 -8.02 29.01
C ALA A 664 14.22 -9.05 27.85
N VAL A 665 15.11 -10.03 27.98
CA VAL A 665 15.18 -11.18 27.07
C VAL A 665 13.98 -12.12 27.29
N PRO A 666 13.49 -12.81 26.24
CA PRO A 666 12.34 -13.70 26.32
C PRO A 666 12.75 -15.04 26.97
N LEU A 667 12.81 -15.06 28.31
CA LEU A 667 13.34 -16.21 29.07
C LEU A 667 12.69 -17.55 28.73
N ASN A 668 11.38 -17.57 28.44
CA ASN A 668 10.71 -18.80 28.02
C ASN A 668 11.26 -19.33 26.69
N GLN A 669 11.51 -18.46 25.71
CA GLN A 669 12.04 -18.88 24.40
C GLN A 669 13.49 -19.36 24.50
N ILE A 670 14.31 -18.67 25.30
CA ILE A 670 15.69 -19.10 25.56
C ILE A 670 15.71 -20.46 26.25
N ARG A 671 14.85 -20.66 27.26
CA ARG A 671 14.70 -21.94 27.96
C ARG A 671 14.31 -23.06 27.00
N ASP A 672 13.26 -22.84 26.21
CA ASP A 672 12.73 -23.86 25.29
C ASP A 672 13.77 -24.20 24.20
N SER A 673 14.58 -23.23 23.77
CA SER A 673 15.71 -23.45 22.84
C SER A 673 16.86 -24.24 23.48
N LEU A 674 17.26 -23.90 24.71
CA LEU A 674 18.26 -24.67 25.47
C LEU A 674 17.82 -26.11 25.73
N ASP A 675 16.54 -26.33 26.00
CA ASP A 675 15.93 -27.66 26.19
C ASP A 675 15.96 -28.47 24.89
N LEU A 676 15.56 -27.85 23.77
CA LEU A 676 15.59 -28.48 22.45
C LEU A 676 17.02 -28.88 22.01
N GLN A 677 18.03 -28.10 22.41
CA GLN A 677 19.45 -28.39 22.15
C GLN A 677 20.05 -29.42 23.13
N GLY A 678 19.29 -29.85 24.15
CA GLY A 678 19.78 -30.74 25.20
C GLY A 678 20.79 -30.10 26.15
N SER A 679 20.93 -28.79 26.13
CA SER A 679 21.89 -28.04 26.96
C SER A 679 21.30 -27.68 28.34
N LEU A 680 19.97 -27.66 28.47
CA LEU A 680 19.28 -27.46 29.75
C LEU A 680 19.16 -28.79 30.50
N LEU A 681 19.92 -28.97 31.56
CA LEU A 681 19.96 -30.20 32.36
C LEU A 681 18.79 -30.31 33.35
N ALA A 682 18.44 -29.19 34.00
CA ALA A 682 17.36 -29.16 34.98
C ALA A 682 16.90 -27.73 35.30
N ARG A 683 15.71 -27.66 35.91
CA ARG A 683 15.13 -26.44 36.47
C ARG A 683 15.04 -26.60 37.99
N GLN A 684 15.53 -25.62 38.74
CA GLN A 684 15.51 -25.64 40.21
C GLN A 684 14.87 -24.38 40.78
N GLY A 685 14.10 -24.54 41.86
CA GLY A 685 13.56 -23.45 42.68
C GLY A 685 12.03 -23.34 42.69
N GLU A 686 11.47 -23.32 43.90
CA GLU A 686 10.16 -22.72 44.21
C GLU A 686 10.41 -21.48 45.09
N GLY A 687 9.81 -20.33 44.76
CA GLY A 687 9.85 -19.11 45.59
C GLY A 687 10.92 -18.07 45.24
N GLN A 688 12.22 -18.39 45.33
CA GLN A 688 13.31 -17.39 45.18
C GLN A 688 13.73 -17.03 43.74
N GLY A 689 12.94 -17.46 42.75
CA GLY A 689 13.23 -17.30 41.33
C GLY A 689 13.74 -18.58 40.69
N GLU A 690 13.39 -18.77 39.41
CA GLU A 690 13.80 -19.94 38.64
C GLU A 690 15.32 -19.95 38.41
N GLN A 691 15.94 -21.10 38.62
CA GLN A 691 17.35 -21.37 38.34
C GLN A 691 17.47 -22.41 37.23
N TRP A 692 18.32 -22.15 36.25
CA TRP A 692 18.61 -23.07 35.14
C TRP A 692 19.95 -23.76 35.39
N LEU A 693 19.97 -25.09 35.31
CA LEU A 693 21.20 -25.87 35.28
C LEU A 693 21.55 -26.19 33.83
N ILE A 694 22.69 -25.72 33.36
CA ILE A 694 23.17 -25.88 31.99
C ILE A 694 24.43 -26.75 31.97
N ASP A 695 24.60 -27.52 30.90
CA ASP A 695 25.81 -28.28 30.64
C ASP A 695 27.04 -27.37 30.55
N GLN A 696 28.06 -27.64 31.36
CA GLN A 696 29.27 -26.80 31.40
C GLN A 696 30.10 -26.92 30.11
N GLY A 697 30.19 -28.11 29.51
CA GLY A 697 30.96 -28.30 28.27
C GLY A 697 30.39 -27.45 27.13
N TRP A 698 29.06 -27.46 26.97
CA TRP A 698 28.36 -26.58 26.05
C TRP A 698 28.62 -25.10 26.36
N TRP A 699 28.48 -24.69 27.64
CA TRP A 699 28.70 -23.31 28.05
C TRP A 699 30.13 -22.82 27.72
N ASP A 700 31.14 -23.61 28.09
CA ASP A 700 32.54 -23.27 27.90
C ASP A 700 32.88 -23.16 26.40
N ASN A 701 32.36 -24.07 25.57
CA ASN A 701 32.49 -24.01 24.11
C ASN A 701 31.88 -22.73 23.52
N VAL A 702 30.69 -22.33 24.00
CA VAL A 702 30.02 -21.11 23.55
C VAL A 702 30.81 -19.87 23.98
N VAL A 703 31.28 -19.82 25.23
CA VAL A 703 32.09 -18.71 25.76
C VAL A 703 33.41 -18.59 25.01
N GLU A 704 34.09 -19.70 24.74
CA GLU A 704 35.34 -19.72 23.96
C GLU A 704 35.10 -19.25 22.53
N SER A 705 34.04 -19.72 21.87
CA SER A 705 33.64 -19.24 20.54
C SER A 705 33.41 -17.72 20.52
N ILE A 706 32.73 -17.17 21.53
CA ILE A 706 32.50 -15.72 21.66
C ILE A 706 33.82 -14.97 21.85
N ARG A 707 34.75 -15.49 22.64
CA ARG A 707 36.07 -14.88 22.87
C ARG A 707 36.94 -14.91 21.60
N ASN A 708 36.92 -16.01 20.86
CA ASN A 708 37.66 -16.15 19.61
C ASN A 708 37.12 -15.16 18.57
N ALA A 709 35.80 -15.08 18.40
CA ALA A 709 35.17 -14.12 17.49
C ALA A 709 35.52 -12.66 17.82
N ARG A 710 35.57 -12.30 19.12
CA ARG A 710 36.02 -10.95 19.54
C ARG A 710 37.49 -10.70 19.25
N THR A 711 38.33 -11.72 19.34
CA THR A 711 39.77 -11.59 19.11
C THR A 711 40.05 -11.39 17.63
N GLU A 712 39.34 -12.12 16.75
CA GLU A 712 39.42 -11.93 15.30
C GLU A 712 38.99 -10.52 14.88
N LEU A 713 37.90 -10.00 15.47
CA LEU A 713 37.40 -8.63 15.21
C LEU A 713 38.33 -7.50 15.65
N VAL A 714 39.27 -7.75 16.57
CA VAL A 714 40.26 -6.74 17.02
C VAL A 714 41.51 -6.76 16.16
N VAL A 715 41.78 -7.87 15.46
CA VAL A 715 42.98 -8.07 14.64
C VAL A 715 42.73 -7.74 13.16
N SER A 716 41.47 -7.83 12.70
CA SER A 716 41.00 -7.31 11.40
C SER A 716 40.71 -5.82 11.47
#